data_AF-A0A9D8FQG3-F1
#
_entry.id   AF-A0A9D8FQG3-F1
#
_cell.length_a   1.000
_cell.length_b   1.000
_cell.length_c   1.000
_cell.angle_alpha   90.00
_cell.angle_beta   90.00
_cell.angle_gamma   90.00
#
_symmetry.space_group_name_H-M   'P 1'
#
loop_
_entity.id
_entity.type
_entity.pdbx_description
1 polymer ?
#
loop_
_entity_poly.entity_id
_entity_poly.type
_entity_poly.pdbx_seq_one_letter_code
_entity_poly.pdbx_strand_id
1 'polypeptide(L)'
;KRKLAKGKKRLARIDAQMEKVINKITKIDKKIKNVESGGLIWQQPLKDTYSMILTGNALIIGGNGRVDVFDRNSGKLLWSGNVNGKAYSLTVANGNLLVSTDKGIIHCFKNVNQSKTKIINPEKEKNPYPKDELTKVYSSAAKQIIKETGIKKGYCLVLGCGIGRLMYELAKRTDLKIIGIDDNENKVLAARKALDKAGVYGVQASVHYGSLTKLPFSDYVANLIVSDEVLISDDISTPADEVFRIVKPYGGVVYIIKKDNKNQLLEKWVANSSQSGWKIINKKFDGVKLQRGGVNGSGEWTHLYADAANTSCSQDSLRSPMQIQWFGRPGPRRIINRHSRPMSSLFKNGRIFIPADNRIISVDAYNGTLLWELEVPNSRILGAMKDAGHMALTDNYIYIAAEKQCKAVDIKRGEVAFKLKAPQLIKGQKRNWGYLAAVKDQVIGSGKKQGASFFKLGKFNSEFLEGDFRLMITSDYLFSLNRVSGKKMWTYQHGVILNSTVAIGDGFVYFVESRNKKALNDEDGRMQVDHFCKGEAYIVKLKLDTGEKVWEKGFHFPFDQIMFLSYADNKVLVTGSYNKGKHVHYGLFAFQSETGKMKWKNSFRGGDTRWQTDKGKATTGGEHGEQWQHPVIIGDTIYLPPYDFNLHTGEKGTYYFTRGGHGCGGLSGSANYMFARGSNPRIYQLTDEAESGAPLTKVNRPGCWINIIPAGGLVMIPESSSGCTCNYPIQTSFVFVPKKEN
;
A
#
# COMPACT_ATOMS: atom_id res chain seq x y z
N LYS A 1 7.95 56.74 -23.93
CA LYS A 1 9.24 56.21 -24.47
C LYS A 1 10.35 55.99 -23.40
N ARG A 2 10.64 56.93 -22.50
CA ARG A 2 11.70 56.77 -21.45
C ARG A 2 11.51 55.62 -20.42
N LYS A 3 10.27 55.30 -20.00
CA LYS A 3 9.99 54.16 -19.09
C LYS A 3 10.23 52.78 -19.75
N LEU A 4 9.85 52.63 -21.03
CA LEU A 4 10.11 51.43 -21.84
C LEU A 4 11.61 51.17 -22.06
N ALA A 5 12.41 52.24 -22.25
CA ALA A 5 13.86 52.14 -22.40
C ALA A 5 14.57 51.70 -21.10
N LYS A 6 14.10 52.18 -19.92
CA LYS A 6 14.58 51.71 -18.61
C LYS A 6 14.19 50.24 -18.34
N GLY A 7 13.00 49.82 -18.76
CA GLY A 7 12.56 48.43 -18.70
C GLY A 7 13.42 47.48 -19.53
N LYS A 8 13.73 47.85 -20.78
CA LYS A 8 14.62 47.07 -21.66
C LYS A 8 16.04 46.93 -21.11
N LYS A 9 16.63 48.00 -20.57
CA LYS A 9 17.96 47.93 -19.93
C LYS A 9 17.96 47.05 -18.67
N ARG A 10 16.86 47.03 -17.91
CA ARG A 10 16.72 46.17 -16.72
C ARG A 10 16.56 44.70 -17.11
N LEU A 11 15.78 44.40 -18.15
CA LEU A 11 15.64 43.05 -18.74
C LEU A 11 17.00 42.52 -19.22
N ALA A 12 17.71 43.27 -20.06
CA ALA A 12 19.02 42.87 -20.54
C ALA A 12 20.05 42.61 -19.41
N ARG A 13 19.95 43.35 -18.30
CA ARG A 13 20.79 43.15 -17.12
C ARG A 13 20.41 41.89 -16.33
N ILE A 14 19.13 41.54 -16.27
CA ILE A 14 18.63 40.31 -15.66
C ILE A 14 19.01 39.10 -16.52
N ASP A 15 18.86 39.19 -17.85
CA ASP A 15 19.25 38.13 -18.79
C ASP A 15 20.75 37.84 -18.69
N ALA A 16 21.59 38.88 -18.66
CA ALA A 16 23.03 38.73 -18.47
C ALA A 16 23.40 38.14 -17.09
N GLN A 17 22.60 38.41 -16.05
CA GLN A 17 22.77 37.79 -14.73
C GLN A 17 22.35 36.31 -14.76
N MET A 18 21.24 35.97 -15.43
CA MET A 18 20.78 34.60 -15.62
C MET A 18 21.81 33.78 -16.40
N GLU A 19 22.37 34.31 -17.51
CA GLU A 19 23.44 33.64 -18.24
C GLU A 19 24.68 33.41 -17.39
N LYS A 20 25.08 34.38 -16.56
CA LYS A 20 26.19 34.20 -15.60
C LYS A 20 25.92 33.09 -14.59
N VAL A 21 24.69 32.99 -14.09
CA VAL A 21 24.29 31.94 -13.14
C VAL A 21 24.23 30.58 -13.83
N ILE A 22 23.64 30.49 -15.03
CA ILE A 22 23.62 29.27 -15.84
C ILE A 22 25.05 28.79 -16.12
N ASN A 23 25.95 29.68 -16.53
CA ASN A 23 27.35 29.33 -16.79
C ASN A 23 28.09 28.87 -15.53
N LYS A 24 27.80 29.48 -14.36
CA LYS A 24 28.33 29.00 -13.07
C LYS A 24 27.79 27.61 -12.72
N ILE A 25 26.49 27.36 -12.88
CA ILE A 25 25.86 26.05 -12.65
C ILE A 25 26.50 25.01 -13.56
N THR A 26 26.60 25.26 -14.86
CA THR A 26 27.23 24.35 -15.83
C THR A 26 28.69 24.04 -15.46
N LYS A 27 29.45 25.03 -14.97
CA LYS A 27 30.84 24.85 -14.55
C LYS A 27 30.95 24.04 -13.25
N ILE A 28 30.01 24.24 -12.31
CA ILE A 28 29.89 23.46 -11.08
C ILE A 28 29.48 22.02 -11.40
N ASP A 29 28.48 21.80 -12.26
CA ASP A 29 28.06 20.47 -12.73
C ASP A 29 29.22 19.72 -13.38
N LYS A 30 30.04 20.41 -14.20
CA LYS A 30 31.23 19.83 -14.81
C LYS A 30 32.29 19.48 -13.77
N LYS A 31 32.49 20.32 -12.74
CA LYS A 31 33.37 20.01 -11.61
C LYS A 31 32.85 18.84 -10.77
N ILE A 32 31.56 18.78 -10.49
CA ILE A 32 30.91 17.68 -9.76
C ILE A 32 31.11 16.38 -10.54
N LYS A 33 30.83 16.36 -11.85
CA LYS A 33 31.09 15.20 -12.71
C LYS A 33 32.56 14.78 -12.69
N ASN A 34 33.49 15.73 -12.74
CA ASN A 34 34.92 15.43 -12.70
C ASN A 34 35.35 14.83 -11.34
N VAL A 35 34.82 15.37 -10.23
CA VAL A 35 35.07 14.85 -8.87
C VAL A 35 34.43 13.47 -8.70
N GLU A 36 33.22 13.25 -9.22
CA GLU A 36 32.54 11.95 -9.23
C GLU A 36 33.29 10.91 -10.09
N SER A 37 33.98 11.34 -11.15
CA SER A 37 34.76 10.45 -12.03
C SER A 37 36.18 10.12 -11.54
N GLY A 38 36.73 10.86 -10.58
CA GLY A 38 38.14 10.75 -10.15
C GLY A 38 38.53 9.41 -9.52
N GLY A 39 37.57 8.54 -9.20
CA GLY A 39 37.80 7.19 -8.68
C GLY A 39 37.26 6.04 -9.54
N LEU A 40 36.84 6.32 -10.79
CA LEU A 40 36.28 5.31 -11.69
C LEU A 40 37.38 4.73 -12.60
N ILE A 41 37.59 3.40 -12.57
CA ILE A 41 38.54 2.70 -13.46
C ILE A 41 38.02 2.69 -14.91
N TRP A 42 36.73 2.43 -15.09
CA TRP A 42 36.02 2.52 -16.36
C TRP A 42 34.52 2.69 -16.11
N GLN A 43 33.78 3.08 -17.15
CA GLN A 43 32.34 3.23 -17.11
C GLN A 43 31.71 2.72 -18.42
N GLN A 44 30.59 2.02 -18.32
CA GLN A 44 29.85 1.55 -19.48
C GLN A 44 28.34 1.78 -19.32
N PRO A 45 27.64 2.30 -20.34
CA PRO A 45 26.19 2.42 -20.30
C PRO A 45 25.57 1.04 -20.42
N LEU A 46 24.72 0.69 -19.46
CA LEU A 46 23.99 -0.57 -19.44
C LEU A 46 22.49 -0.32 -19.51
N LYS A 47 21.75 -1.24 -20.13
CA LYS A 47 20.28 -1.22 -20.21
C LYS A 47 19.73 -2.51 -19.62
N ASP A 48 18.61 -2.40 -18.89
CA ASP A 48 17.83 -3.54 -18.38
C ASP A 48 18.65 -4.57 -17.58
N THR A 49 19.53 -4.10 -16.69
CA THR A 49 20.38 -4.95 -15.86
C THR A 49 19.73 -5.25 -14.52
N TYR A 50 19.98 -6.46 -14.02
CA TYR A 50 19.22 -7.01 -12.92
C TYR A 50 20.05 -7.71 -11.85
N SER A 51 21.24 -8.18 -12.20
CA SER A 51 22.17 -8.84 -11.29
C SER A 51 23.60 -8.63 -11.78
N MET A 52 24.55 -8.72 -10.86
CA MET A 52 25.97 -8.56 -11.17
C MET A 52 26.79 -9.46 -10.23
N ILE A 53 27.77 -10.16 -10.78
CA ILE A 53 28.79 -10.86 -10.01
C ILE A 53 30.17 -10.50 -10.54
N LEU A 54 31.15 -10.51 -9.64
CA LEU A 54 32.55 -10.35 -9.98
C LEU A 54 33.25 -11.70 -9.83
N THR A 55 33.97 -12.10 -10.87
CA THR A 55 34.90 -13.25 -10.85
C THR A 55 36.33 -12.72 -10.84
N GLY A 56 37.34 -13.60 -10.90
CA GLY A 56 38.75 -13.17 -10.91
C GLY A 56 39.03 -12.08 -11.95
N ASN A 57 38.70 -12.35 -13.22
CA ASN A 57 39.05 -11.49 -14.37
C ASN A 57 37.85 -10.86 -15.09
N ALA A 58 36.61 -11.19 -14.70
CA ALA A 58 35.43 -10.73 -15.41
C ALA A 58 34.31 -10.24 -14.49
N LEU A 59 33.60 -9.22 -14.94
CA LEU A 59 32.34 -8.76 -14.38
C LEU A 59 31.19 -9.31 -15.22
N ILE A 60 30.27 -10.05 -14.60
CA ILE A 60 29.15 -10.70 -15.30
C ILE A 60 27.85 -10.01 -14.90
N ILE A 61 27.05 -9.63 -15.89
CA ILE A 61 25.85 -8.83 -15.71
C ILE A 61 24.65 -9.55 -16.32
N GLY A 62 23.63 -9.79 -15.50
CA GLY A 62 22.36 -10.37 -15.92
C GLY A 62 21.43 -9.29 -16.47
N GLY A 63 20.90 -9.50 -17.67
CA GLY A 63 19.98 -8.59 -18.34
C GLY A 63 18.62 -9.21 -18.66
N ASN A 64 17.82 -8.51 -19.46
CA ASN A 64 16.57 -9.04 -20.01
C ASN A 64 16.85 -9.86 -21.27
N GLY A 65 16.69 -11.18 -21.20
CA GLY A 65 16.94 -12.10 -22.31
C GLY A 65 18.41 -12.38 -22.59
N ARG A 66 19.33 -11.84 -21.78
CA ARG A 66 20.77 -12.00 -21.97
C ARG A 66 21.58 -11.99 -20.68
N VAL A 67 22.81 -12.45 -20.77
CA VAL A 67 23.88 -12.26 -19.79
C VAL A 67 25.13 -11.77 -20.53
N ASP A 68 25.76 -10.73 -19.99
CA ASP A 68 26.92 -10.06 -20.59
C ASP A 68 28.14 -10.24 -19.67
N VAL A 69 29.30 -10.52 -20.24
CA VAL A 69 30.58 -10.72 -19.53
C VAL A 69 31.55 -9.64 -19.98
N PHE A 70 32.01 -8.82 -19.05
CA PHE A 70 32.95 -7.72 -19.28
C PHE A 70 34.29 -8.03 -18.65
N ASP A 71 35.37 -7.56 -19.26
CA ASP A 71 36.69 -7.55 -18.66
C ASP A 71 36.69 -6.64 -17.43
N ARG A 72 37.21 -7.15 -16.31
CA ARG A 72 37.19 -6.45 -15.02
C ARG A 72 37.95 -5.12 -15.05
N ASN A 73 39.02 -5.02 -15.82
CA ASN A 73 39.97 -3.90 -15.73
C ASN A 73 39.70 -2.82 -16.79
N SER A 74 39.18 -3.20 -17.95
CA SER A 74 38.93 -2.30 -19.08
C SER A 74 37.45 -1.99 -19.31
N GLY A 75 36.53 -2.80 -18.77
CA GLY A 75 35.11 -2.71 -19.10
C GLY A 75 34.80 -3.16 -20.54
N LYS A 76 35.74 -3.79 -21.24
CA LYS A 76 35.48 -4.32 -22.59
C LYS A 76 34.52 -5.50 -22.51
N LEU A 77 33.48 -5.51 -23.34
CA LEU A 77 32.60 -6.68 -23.48
C LEU A 77 33.40 -7.85 -24.06
N LEU A 78 33.48 -8.96 -23.31
CA LEU A 78 34.17 -10.19 -23.69
C LEU A 78 33.24 -11.18 -24.38
N TRP A 79 32.01 -11.32 -23.88
CA TRP A 79 31.04 -12.31 -24.37
C TRP A 79 29.62 -11.95 -23.94
N SER A 80 28.62 -12.40 -24.72
CA SER A 80 27.20 -12.33 -24.37
C SER A 80 26.51 -13.66 -24.67
N GLY A 81 25.58 -14.07 -23.81
CA GLY A 81 24.76 -15.27 -23.97
C GLY A 81 23.28 -14.98 -23.85
N ASN A 82 22.48 -15.68 -24.66
CA ASN A 82 21.02 -15.56 -24.61
C ASN A 82 20.45 -16.41 -23.47
N VAL A 83 19.50 -15.84 -22.72
CA VAL A 83 18.72 -16.56 -21.69
C VAL A 83 17.23 -16.33 -21.91
N ASN A 84 16.39 -17.22 -21.42
CA ASN A 84 14.95 -17.10 -21.54
C ASN A 84 14.35 -16.41 -20.32
N GLY A 85 14.18 -15.09 -20.39
CA GLY A 85 13.66 -14.26 -19.30
C GLY A 85 14.72 -13.31 -18.73
N LYS A 86 14.44 -12.74 -17.56
CA LYS A 86 15.33 -11.81 -16.87
C LYS A 86 16.33 -12.58 -16.03
N ALA A 87 17.62 -12.44 -16.29
CA ALA A 87 18.68 -13.06 -15.51
C ALA A 87 18.78 -12.40 -14.12
N TYR A 88 18.52 -13.16 -13.04
CA TYR A 88 18.49 -12.62 -11.66
C TYR A 88 19.54 -13.18 -10.73
N SER A 89 19.82 -14.48 -10.80
CA SER A 89 20.90 -15.07 -10.00
C SER A 89 21.93 -15.64 -10.94
N LEU A 90 23.17 -15.24 -10.70
CA LEU A 90 24.35 -15.64 -11.43
C LEU A 90 25.26 -16.34 -10.44
N THR A 91 25.80 -17.49 -10.82
CA THR A 91 26.90 -18.10 -10.08
C THR A 91 27.87 -18.75 -11.04
N VAL A 92 29.15 -18.74 -10.69
CA VAL A 92 30.19 -19.43 -11.44
C VAL A 92 30.71 -20.56 -10.57
N ALA A 93 30.61 -21.78 -11.07
CA ALA A 93 31.08 -22.98 -10.40
C ALA A 93 31.73 -23.93 -11.41
N ASN A 94 32.93 -24.41 -11.10
CA ASN A 94 33.70 -25.35 -11.92
C ASN A 94 33.82 -24.89 -13.40
N GLY A 95 34.09 -23.60 -13.62
CA GLY A 95 34.23 -23.02 -14.96
C GLY A 95 32.92 -22.83 -15.74
N ASN A 96 31.75 -23.09 -15.12
CA ASN A 96 30.45 -22.91 -15.75
C ASN A 96 29.72 -21.73 -15.15
N LEU A 97 29.07 -20.94 -16.00
CA LEU A 97 28.18 -19.86 -15.59
C LEU A 97 26.74 -20.39 -15.54
N LEU A 98 26.17 -20.42 -14.34
CA LEU A 98 24.77 -20.74 -14.12
C LEU A 98 23.96 -19.44 -14.02
N VAL A 99 22.87 -19.37 -14.77
CA VAL A 99 21.98 -18.21 -14.82
C VAL A 99 20.54 -18.65 -14.58
N SER A 100 19.96 -18.25 -13.45
CA SER A 100 18.53 -18.43 -13.21
C SER A 100 17.75 -17.21 -13.69
N THR A 101 16.56 -17.46 -14.22
CA THR A 101 15.69 -16.44 -14.79
C THR A 101 14.40 -16.28 -13.99
N ASP A 102 13.72 -15.16 -14.19
CA ASP A 102 12.38 -14.89 -13.64
C ASP A 102 11.29 -15.87 -14.12
N LYS A 103 11.58 -16.69 -15.13
CA LYS A 103 10.72 -17.77 -15.62
C LYS A 103 10.99 -19.13 -14.94
N GLY A 104 11.89 -19.17 -13.96
CA GLY A 104 12.28 -20.41 -13.27
C GLY A 104 13.19 -21.32 -14.10
N ILE A 105 13.75 -20.82 -15.21
CA ILE A 105 14.69 -21.58 -16.05
C ILE A 105 16.12 -21.32 -15.55
N ILE A 106 16.89 -22.40 -15.41
CA ILE A 106 18.32 -22.36 -15.12
C ILE A 106 19.09 -22.68 -16.41
N HIS A 107 19.85 -21.70 -16.90
CA HIS A 107 20.79 -21.86 -18.00
C HIS A 107 22.18 -22.22 -17.45
N CYS A 108 22.91 -23.07 -18.18
CA CYS A 108 24.30 -23.43 -17.87
C CYS A 108 25.15 -23.14 -19.11
N PHE A 109 26.06 -22.17 -19.01
CA PHE A 109 27.02 -21.86 -20.05
C PHE A 109 28.36 -22.50 -19.70
N LYS A 110 28.93 -23.21 -20.67
CA LYS A 110 30.18 -23.94 -20.55
C LYS A 110 31.15 -23.48 -21.63
N ASN A 111 32.44 -23.50 -21.33
CA ASN A 111 33.50 -23.24 -22.31
C ASN A 111 33.81 -24.50 -23.14
N VAL A 112 32.84 -24.97 -23.94
CA VAL A 112 32.99 -26.12 -24.84
C VAL A 112 32.31 -25.84 -26.18
N ASN A 113 32.87 -26.36 -27.27
CA ASN A 113 32.24 -26.32 -28.59
C ASN A 113 31.07 -27.30 -28.63
N GLN A 114 29.88 -26.84 -28.22
CA GLN A 114 28.65 -27.61 -28.30
C GLN A 114 27.71 -26.97 -29.33
N SER A 115 27.34 -27.71 -30.38
CA SER A 115 26.55 -27.19 -31.50
C SER A 115 25.06 -27.02 -31.19
N LYS A 116 24.54 -27.64 -30.13
CA LYS A 116 23.13 -27.57 -29.69
C LYS A 116 22.98 -27.55 -28.17
N THR A 117 22.11 -26.67 -27.67
CA THR A 117 21.74 -26.60 -26.25
C THR A 117 20.97 -27.84 -25.83
N LYS A 118 21.44 -28.56 -24.80
CA LYS A 118 20.69 -29.66 -24.17
C LYS A 118 19.62 -29.07 -23.24
N ILE A 119 18.35 -29.38 -23.52
CA ILE A 119 17.21 -28.99 -22.67
C ILE A 119 16.83 -30.19 -21.80
N ILE A 120 16.79 -30.01 -20.48
CA ILE A 120 16.35 -31.03 -19.52
C ILE A 120 15.01 -30.57 -18.97
N ASN A 121 13.95 -31.32 -19.27
CA ASN A 121 12.62 -31.12 -18.71
C ASN A 121 12.23 -32.37 -17.90
N PRO A 122 11.59 -32.22 -16.74
CA PRO A 122 10.99 -33.37 -16.07
C PRO A 122 9.85 -33.93 -16.93
N GLU A 123 9.80 -35.25 -17.09
CA GLU A 123 8.66 -35.92 -17.70
C GLU A 123 7.43 -35.76 -16.80
N LYS A 124 6.28 -35.39 -17.40
CA LYS A 124 5.03 -35.17 -16.66
C LYS A 124 3.99 -36.20 -17.08
N GLU A 125 3.47 -36.94 -16.11
CA GLU A 125 2.38 -37.89 -16.31
C GLU A 125 1.03 -37.17 -16.27
N LYS A 126 0.31 -37.16 -17.39
CA LYS A 126 -0.99 -36.46 -17.50
C LYS A 126 -2.09 -37.07 -16.62
N ASN A 127 -1.96 -38.30 -16.13
CA ASN A 127 -2.94 -38.93 -15.23
C ASN A 127 -2.22 -39.91 -14.30
N PRO A 128 -1.64 -39.45 -13.18
CA PRO A 128 -0.82 -40.29 -12.30
C PRO A 128 -1.64 -41.22 -11.39
N TYR A 129 -2.93 -41.42 -11.69
CA TYR A 129 -3.90 -42.13 -10.87
C TYR A 129 -4.54 -43.30 -11.63
N PRO A 130 -5.00 -44.36 -10.94
CA PRO A 130 -5.77 -45.44 -11.55
C PRO A 130 -7.00 -44.92 -12.32
N LYS A 131 -7.25 -45.50 -13.50
CA LYS A 131 -8.46 -45.23 -14.30
C LYS A 131 -9.61 -46.12 -13.84
N ASP A 132 -10.31 -45.66 -12.82
CA ASP A 132 -11.47 -46.33 -12.21
C ASP A 132 -12.71 -45.42 -12.15
N GLU A 133 -13.80 -45.91 -11.55
CA GLU A 133 -15.06 -45.16 -11.41
C GLU A 133 -14.89 -43.81 -10.68
N LEU A 134 -13.96 -43.75 -9.71
CA LEU A 134 -13.69 -42.52 -8.94
C LEU A 134 -13.10 -41.41 -9.81
N THR A 135 -12.47 -41.75 -10.95
CA THR A 135 -11.95 -40.75 -11.90
C THR A 135 -13.03 -39.77 -12.34
N LYS A 136 -14.24 -40.26 -12.66
CA LYS A 136 -15.38 -39.41 -13.05
C LYS A 136 -15.93 -38.60 -11.87
N VAL A 137 -15.95 -39.20 -10.67
CA VAL A 137 -16.42 -38.56 -9.44
C VAL A 137 -15.57 -37.33 -9.12
N TYR A 138 -14.24 -37.48 -9.00
CA TYR A 138 -13.35 -36.36 -8.68
C TYR A 138 -13.35 -35.26 -9.73
N SER A 139 -13.37 -35.63 -11.01
CA SER A 139 -13.44 -34.65 -12.11
C SER A 139 -14.74 -33.83 -12.08
N SER A 140 -15.85 -34.47 -11.75
CA SER A 140 -17.17 -33.81 -11.65
C SER A 140 -17.27 -32.94 -10.40
N ALA A 141 -16.80 -33.44 -9.25
CA ALA A 141 -16.73 -32.69 -8.01
C ALA A 141 -15.91 -31.41 -8.16
N ALA A 142 -14.71 -31.49 -8.75
CA ALA A 142 -13.86 -30.32 -8.99
C ALA A 142 -14.54 -29.28 -9.90
N LYS A 143 -15.23 -29.71 -10.97
CA LYS A 143 -16.01 -28.80 -11.84
C LYS A 143 -17.13 -28.11 -11.08
N GLN A 144 -17.86 -28.86 -10.25
CA GLN A 144 -18.95 -28.34 -9.42
C GLN A 144 -18.45 -27.34 -8.37
N ILE A 145 -17.40 -27.69 -7.62
CA ILE A 145 -16.73 -26.79 -6.65
C ILE A 145 -16.40 -25.46 -7.32
N ILE A 146 -15.73 -25.48 -8.47
CA ILE A 146 -15.30 -24.25 -9.15
C ILE A 146 -16.50 -23.43 -9.64
N LYS A 147 -17.52 -24.10 -10.18
CA LYS A 147 -18.74 -23.45 -10.67
C LYS A 147 -19.53 -22.78 -9.55
N GLU A 148 -19.76 -23.49 -8.45
CA GLU A 148 -20.64 -23.03 -7.37
C GLU A 148 -19.94 -22.04 -6.42
N THR A 149 -18.61 -22.11 -6.30
CA THR A 149 -17.84 -21.18 -5.45
C THR A 149 -17.32 -19.96 -6.21
N GLY A 150 -16.99 -20.12 -7.50
CA GLY A 150 -16.32 -19.09 -8.31
C GLY A 150 -14.85 -18.83 -7.90
N ILE A 151 -14.32 -19.60 -6.94
CA ILE A 151 -12.97 -19.41 -6.40
C ILE A 151 -11.96 -20.18 -7.24
N LYS A 152 -11.09 -19.44 -7.93
CA LYS A 152 -10.05 -20.01 -8.82
C LYS A 152 -8.64 -19.57 -8.45
N LYS A 153 -8.47 -18.77 -7.39
CA LYS A 153 -7.19 -18.19 -6.98
C LYS A 153 -7.17 -18.02 -5.46
N GLY A 154 -5.98 -18.10 -4.86
CA GLY A 154 -5.79 -18.09 -3.41
C GLY A 154 -5.42 -19.46 -2.88
N TYR A 155 -5.75 -19.72 -1.62
CA TYR A 155 -5.45 -21.00 -0.96
C TYR A 155 -6.70 -21.87 -0.87
N CYS A 156 -6.55 -23.15 -1.21
CA CYS A 156 -7.56 -24.18 -1.03
C CYS A 156 -7.06 -25.23 -0.06
N LEU A 157 -7.79 -25.50 1.02
CA LEU A 157 -7.52 -26.63 1.91
C LEU A 157 -8.41 -27.82 1.51
N VAL A 158 -7.80 -28.99 1.33
CA VAL A 158 -8.47 -30.27 1.08
C VAL A 158 -8.30 -31.14 2.32
N LEU A 159 -9.41 -31.36 3.04
CA LEU A 159 -9.46 -32.19 4.24
C LEU A 159 -9.53 -33.67 3.89
N GLY A 160 -8.83 -34.51 4.65
CA GLY A 160 -8.74 -35.95 4.43
C GLY A 160 -8.35 -36.28 2.98
N CYS A 161 -7.26 -35.66 2.50
CA CYS A 161 -6.97 -35.57 1.06
C CYS A 161 -6.66 -36.91 0.37
N GLY A 162 -6.55 -38.00 1.13
CA GLY A 162 -6.27 -39.33 0.64
C GLY A 162 -5.03 -39.37 -0.25
N ILE A 163 -5.16 -40.00 -1.42
CA ILE A 163 -4.08 -40.06 -2.41
C ILE A 163 -4.03 -38.81 -3.32
N GLY A 164 -4.79 -37.74 -3.02
CA GLY A 164 -4.67 -36.44 -3.69
C GLY A 164 -5.42 -36.30 -5.02
N ARG A 165 -6.42 -37.14 -5.31
CA ARG A 165 -7.18 -37.08 -6.58
C ARG A 165 -7.97 -35.78 -6.72
N LEU A 166 -8.68 -35.35 -5.67
CA LEU A 166 -9.40 -34.07 -5.72
C LEU A 166 -8.44 -32.89 -5.88
N MET A 167 -7.31 -32.92 -5.18
CA MET A 167 -6.27 -31.89 -5.28
C MET A 167 -5.76 -31.76 -6.72
N TYR A 168 -5.47 -32.89 -7.37
CA TYR A 168 -5.01 -32.91 -8.76
C TYR A 168 -6.05 -32.34 -9.72
N GLU A 169 -7.33 -32.71 -9.56
CA GLU A 169 -8.39 -32.21 -10.43
C GLU A 169 -8.66 -30.70 -10.23
N LEU A 170 -8.52 -30.18 -9.02
CA LEU A 170 -8.57 -28.74 -8.73
C LEU A 170 -7.35 -28.00 -9.30
N ALA A 171 -6.14 -28.58 -9.20
CA ALA A 171 -4.90 -27.98 -9.72
C ALA A 171 -4.98 -27.73 -11.23
N LYS A 172 -5.53 -28.69 -11.99
CA LYS A 172 -5.69 -28.58 -13.45
C LYS A 172 -6.60 -27.45 -13.93
N ARG A 173 -7.45 -26.92 -13.05
CA ARG A 173 -8.59 -26.05 -13.43
C ARG A 173 -8.54 -24.67 -12.79
N THR A 174 -7.56 -24.42 -11.92
CA THR A 174 -7.48 -23.21 -11.09
C THR A 174 -6.04 -22.75 -10.92
N ASP A 175 -5.86 -21.53 -10.45
CA ASP A 175 -4.59 -20.97 -9.98
C ASP A 175 -4.49 -21.06 -8.43
N LEU A 176 -5.25 -21.96 -7.80
CA LEU A 176 -5.22 -22.15 -6.34
C LEU A 176 -3.89 -22.76 -5.90
N LYS A 177 -3.37 -22.32 -4.76
CA LYS A 177 -2.40 -23.08 -3.96
C LYS A 177 -3.17 -24.08 -3.13
N ILE A 178 -3.00 -25.36 -3.41
CA ILE A 178 -3.82 -26.44 -2.85
C ILE A 178 -3.02 -27.14 -1.76
N ILE A 179 -3.52 -27.07 -0.54
CA ILE A 179 -2.94 -27.73 0.63
C ILE A 179 -3.84 -28.93 0.94
N GLY A 180 -3.27 -30.13 0.96
CA GLY A 180 -3.92 -31.34 1.42
C GLY A 180 -3.44 -31.71 2.81
N ILE A 181 -4.33 -32.22 3.65
CA ILE A 181 -3.99 -32.82 4.94
C ILE A 181 -4.69 -34.16 5.11
N ASP A 182 -3.97 -35.14 5.64
CA ASP A 182 -4.47 -36.48 5.94
C ASP A 182 -3.70 -37.04 7.15
N ASP A 183 -4.35 -37.85 7.96
CA ASP A 183 -3.78 -38.50 9.14
C ASP A 183 -3.27 -39.93 8.85
N ASN A 184 -3.28 -40.35 7.57
CA ASN A 184 -2.67 -41.60 7.12
C ASN A 184 -1.37 -41.33 6.32
N GLU A 185 -0.23 -41.70 6.90
CA GLU A 185 1.09 -41.46 6.30
C GLU A 185 1.26 -42.11 4.91
N ASN A 186 0.72 -43.33 4.71
CA ASN A 186 0.82 -44.03 3.43
C ASN A 186 0.04 -43.30 2.33
N LYS A 187 -1.15 -42.78 2.64
CA LYS A 187 -1.95 -41.97 1.70
C LYS A 187 -1.21 -40.67 1.35
N VAL A 188 -0.62 -40.00 2.34
CA VAL A 188 0.19 -38.79 2.14
C VAL A 188 1.38 -39.05 1.21
N LEU A 189 2.13 -40.13 1.41
CA LEU A 189 3.26 -40.50 0.55
C LEU A 189 2.80 -40.80 -0.88
N ALA A 190 1.70 -41.54 -1.04
CA ALA A 190 1.11 -41.81 -2.35
C ALA A 190 0.65 -40.51 -3.07
N ALA A 191 0.02 -39.59 -2.33
CA ALA A 191 -0.39 -38.29 -2.86
C ALA A 191 0.79 -37.44 -3.33
N ARG A 192 1.86 -37.34 -2.52
CA ARG A 192 3.09 -36.63 -2.89
C ARG A 192 3.68 -37.20 -4.17
N LYS A 193 3.82 -38.52 -4.28
CA LYS A 193 4.37 -39.20 -5.46
C LYS A 193 3.52 -38.96 -6.71
N ALA A 194 2.20 -39.06 -6.61
CA ALA A 194 1.30 -38.85 -7.74
C ALA A 194 1.30 -37.39 -8.22
N LEU A 195 1.22 -36.43 -7.29
CA LEU A 195 1.25 -35.00 -7.61
C LEU A 195 2.60 -34.54 -8.17
N ASP A 196 3.71 -35.16 -7.73
CA ASP A 196 5.05 -34.90 -8.25
C ASP A 196 5.19 -35.42 -9.69
N LYS A 197 4.74 -36.64 -9.99
CA LYS A 197 4.65 -37.18 -11.36
C LYS A 197 3.82 -36.30 -12.28
N ALA A 198 2.76 -35.68 -11.77
CA ALA A 198 1.96 -34.70 -12.52
C ALA A 198 2.65 -33.33 -12.70
N GLY A 199 3.76 -33.08 -11.99
CA GLY A 199 4.50 -31.82 -12.01
C GLY A 199 3.78 -30.67 -11.29
N VAL A 200 2.86 -30.98 -10.36
CA VAL A 200 2.09 -29.98 -9.60
C VAL A 200 2.52 -29.89 -8.13
N TYR A 201 3.16 -30.92 -7.57
CA TYR A 201 3.68 -30.89 -6.20
C TYR A 201 4.81 -29.85 -6.05
N GLY A 202 4.80 -29.09 -4.96
CA GLY A 202 5.77 -28.01 -4.70
C GLY A 202 5.59 -26.74 -5.56
N VAL A 203 4.89 -26.84 -6.70
CA VAL A 203 4.56 -25.70 -7.57
C VAL A 203 3.19 -25.12 -7.23
N GLN A 204 2.19 -25.99 -7.10
CA GLN A 204 0.80 -25.62 -6.88
C GLN A 204 0.16 -26.37 -5.71
N ALA A 205 0.58 -27.61 -5.45
CA ALA A 205 0.04 -28.45 -4.39
C ALA A 205 1.09 -28.80 -3.32
N SER A 206 0.68 -28.89 -2.06
CA SER A 206 1.45 -29.45 -0.95
C SER A 206 0.58 -30.40 -0.13
N VAL A 207 1.17 -31.46 0.43
CA VAL A 207 0.45 -32.48 1.22
C VAL A 207 1.13 -32.62 2.57
N HIS A 208 0.35 -32.50 3.64
CA HIS A 208 0.79 -32.56 5.03
C HIS A 208 0.24 -33.80 5.70
N TYR A 209 1.10 -34.50 6.45
CA TYR A 209 0.67 -35.50 7.42
C TYR A 209 0.37 -34.77 8.73
N GLY A 210 -0.79 -35.00 9.33
CA GLY A 210 -1.17 -34.36 10.58
C GLY A 210 -2.59 -34.67 11.01
N SER A 211 -2.92 -34.27 12.25
CA SER A 211 -4.25 -34.48 12.83
C SER A 211 -5.34 -33.76 12.01
N LEU A 212 -6.43 -34.47 11.72
CA LEU A 212 -7.64 -33.88 11.14
C LEU A 212 -8.54 -33.21 12.19
N THR A 213 -8.35 -33.51 13.48
CA THR A 213 -9.11 -32.91 14.59
C THR A 213 -8.50 -31.62 15.14
N LYS A 214 -7.20 -31.39 14.90
CA LYS A 214 -6.48 -30.16 15.24
C LYS A 214 -5.52 -29.78 14.12
N LEU A 215 -5.95 -28.86 13.27
CA LEU A 215 -5.27 -28.54 12.02
C LEU A 215 -4.06 -27.61 12.27
N PRO A 216 -2.87 -27.91 11.72
CA PRO A 216 -1.62 -27.18 11.99
C PRO A 216 -1.48 -25.88 11.18
N PHE A 217 -2.59 -25.22 10.85
CA PHE A 217 -2.63 -24.02 10.00
C PHE A 217 -3.07 -22.82 10.81
N SER A 218 -2.53 -21.64 10.48
CA SER A 218 -2.99 -20.37 11.04
C SER A 218 -4.45 -20.11 10.69
N ASP A 219 -5.11 -19.31 11.52
CA ASP A 219 -6.46 -18.82 11.27
C ASP A 219 -6.52 -18.07 9.93
N TYR A 220 -7.69 -18.06 9.30
CA TYR A 220 -7.99 -17.21 8.14
C TYR A 220 -7.13 -17.42 6.88
N VAL A 221 -6.47 -18.56 6.71
CA VAL A 221 -5.59 -18.81 5.55
C VAL A 221 -6.38 -19.17 4.28
N ALA A 222 -7.44 -19.98 4.37
CA ALA A 222 -8.02 -20.61 3.19
C ALA A 222 -9.14 -19.78 2.55
N ASN A 223 -9.01 -19.49 1.25
CA ASN A 223 -10.08 -18.94 0.41
C ASN A 223 -11.20 -19.97 0.21
N LEU A 224 -10.82 -21.24 0.06
CA LEU A 224 -11.73 -22.35 -0.18
C LEU A 224 -11.34 -23.54 0.71
N ILE A 225 -12.30 -24.18 1.35
CA ILE A 225 -12.11 -25.47 2.01
C ILE A 225 -13.08 -26.48 1.42
N VAL A 226 -12.56 -27.65 1.04
CA VAL A 226 -13.30 -28.80 0.53
C VAL A 226 -12.83 -30.07 1.25
N SER A 227 -13.58 -31.16 1.12
CA SER A 227 -13.20 -32.45 1.71
C SER A 227 -13.16 -33.53 0.63
N ASP A 228 -12.05 -34.28 0.59
CA ASP A 228 -11.91 -35.49 -0.23
C ASP A 228 -12.55 -36.68 0.51
N GLU A 229 -12.33 -36.80 1.83
CA GLU A 229 -12.95 -37.79 2.71
C GLU A 229 -14.47 -37.86 2.53
N VAL A 230 -15.18 -36.73 2.69
CA VAL A 230 -16.66 -36.69 2.63
C VAL A 230 -17.19 -36.98 1.22
N LEU A 231 -16.36 -36.83 0.18
CA LEU A 231 -16.75 -37.15 -1.18
C LEU A 231 -16.88 -38.68 -1.39
N ILE A 232 -16.14 -39.47 -0.61
CA ILE A 232 -16.04 -40.93 -0.77
C ILE A 232 -16.45 -41.74 0.47
N SER A 233 -16.66 -41.10 1.63
CA SER A 233 -17.12 -41.72 2.88
C SER A 233 -18.24 -40.93 3.55
N ASP A 234 -18.80 -41.51 4.61
CA ASP A 234 -19.83 -40.90 5.46
C ASP A 234 -19.26 -40.21 6.71
N ASP A 235 -17.94 -40.01 6.75
CA ASP A 235 -17.23 -39.46 7.90
C ASP A 235 -16.80 -38.00 7.68
N ILE A 236 -16.87 -37.20 8.74
CA ILE A 236 -16.29 -35.85 8.78
C ILE A 236 -15.34 -35.80 9.96
N SER A 237 -14.08 -36.12 9.73
CA SER A 237 -13.07 -36.22 10.80
C SER A 237 -12.69 -34.86 11.38
N THR A 238 -12.85 -33.78 10.62
CA THR A 238 -12.49 -32.42 11.06
C THR A 238 -13.66 -31.68 11.71
N PRO A 239 -13.53 -31.19 12.96
CA PRO A 239 -14.54 -30.37 13.62
C PRO A 239 -14.89 -29.08 12.85
N ALA A 240 -16.16 -28.67 12.91
CA ALA A 240 -16.62 -27.44 12.25
C ALA A 240 -15.88 -26.19 12.74
N ASP A 241 -15.57 -26.10 14.04
CA ASP A 241 -14.83 -24.99 14.62
C ASP A 241 -13.43 -24.84 14.03
N GLU A 242 -12.73 -25.95 13.76
CA GLU A 242 -11.42 -25.94 13.13
C GLU A 242 -11.50 -25.48 11.67
N VAL A 243 -12.51 -25.93 10.92
CA VAL A 243 -12.75 -25.46 9.56
C VAL A 243 -13.04 -23.97 9.56
N PHE A 244 -13.97 -23.53 10.41
CA PHE A 244 -14.41 -22.15 10.51
C PHE A 244 -13.28 -21.24 10.97
N ARG A 245 -12.36 -21.72 11.81
CA ARG A 245 -11.14 -20.98 12.18
C ARG A 245 -10.25 -20.66 10.97
N ILE A 246 -10.09 -21.60 10.04
CA ILE A 246 -9.15 -21.48 8.91
C ILE A 246 -9.72 -20.70 7.73
N VAL A 247 -11.03 -20.74 7.49
CA VAL A 247 -11.65 -20.00 6.37
C VAL A 247 -11.41 -18.50 6.53
N LYS A 248 -10.87 -17.84 5.50
CA LYS A 248 -10.60 -16.41 5.55
C LYS A 248 -11.89 -15.56 5.65
N PRO A 249 -11.86 -14.42 6.35
CA PRO A 249 -12.93 -13.41 6.31
C PRO A 249 -13.12 -12.80 4.92
N TYR A 250 -14.24 -12.09 4.74
CA TYR A 250 -14.63 -11.41 3.51
C TYR A 250 -14.72 -12.33 2.28
N GLY A 251 -15.54 -13.37 2.42
CA GLY A 251 -15.94 -14.22 1.29
C GLY A 251 -15.15 -15.51 1.11
N GLY A 252 -14.40 -15.97 2.12
CA GLY A 252 -13.91 -17.35 2.15
C GLY A 252 -15.08 -18.33 2.18
N VAL A 253 -14.91 -19.51 1.56
CA VAL A 253 -15.99 -20.48 1.34
C VAL A 253 -15.60 -21.86 1.84
N VAL A 254 -16.54 -22.55 2.48
CA VAL A 254 -16.52 -24.01 2.67
C VAL A 254 -17.51 -24.60 1.68
N TYR A 255 -17.07 -25.60 0.91
CA TYR A 255 -17.94 -26.30 -0.03
C TYR A 255 -17.69 -27.81 0.07
N ILE A 256 -18.59 -28.53 0.74
CA ILE A 256 -18.47 -29.97 0.94
C ILE A 256 -19.55 -30.66 0.09
N ILE A 257 -19.11 -31.54 -0.80
CA ILE A 257 -19.98 -32.35 -1.68
C ILE A 257 -20.12 -33.73 -1.03
N LYS A 258 -21.34 -34.28 -1.02
CA LYS A 258 -21.61 -35.65 -0.59
C LYS A 258 -22.28 -36.42 -1.73
N LYS A 259 -21.78 -37.62 -2.04
CA LYS A 259 -22.21 -38.42 -3.20
C LYS A 259 -23.67 -38.87 -3.17
N ASP A 260 -24.25 -39.07 -1.98
CA ASP A 260 -25.59 -39.65 -1.78
C ASP A 260 -26.69 -38.62 -1.47
N ASN A 261 -26.38 -37.32 -1.56
CA ASN A 261 -27.32 -36.19 -1.41
C ASN A 261 -28.02 -36.07 -0.04
N LYS A 262 -27.56 -36.76 1.01
CA LYS A 262 -28.13 -36.65 2.37
C LYS A 262 -27.38 -35.62 3.21
N ASN A 263 -27.84 -34.36 3.19
CA ASN A 263 -27.20 -33.24 3.90
C ASN A 263 -27.34 -33.24 5.43
N GLN A 264 -28.08 -34.19 6.03
CA GLN A 264 -28.31 -34.22 7.49
C GLN A 264 -27.02 -34.33 8.30
N LEU A 265 -26.03 -35.09 7.81
CA LEU A 265 -24.72 -35.19 8.43
C LEU A 265 -24.01 -33.82 8.49
N LEU A 266 -24.03 -33.09 7.38
CA LEU A 266 -23.41 -31.77 7.26
C LEU A 266 -24.15 -30.73 8.09
N GLU A 267 -25.49 -30.80 8.17
CA GLU A 267 -26.30 -29.93 9.03
C GLU A 267 -25.98 -30.15 10.51
N LYS A 268 -25.88 -31.40 10.97
CA LYS A 268 -25.44 -31.73 12.34
C LYS A 268 -24.02 -31.26 12.61
N TRP A 269 -23.11 -31.45 11.66
CA TRP A 269 -21.72 -31.01 11.77
C TRP A 269 -21.61 -29.49 11.95
N VAL A 270 -22.36 -28.70 11.17
CA VAL A 270 -22.42 -27.24 11.34
C VAL A 270 -23.08 -26.86 12.67
N ALA A 271 -24.14 -27.54 13.08
CA ALA A 271 -24.86 -27.26 14.32
C ALA A 271 -24.02 -27.54 15.59
N ASN A 272 -23.03 -28.43 15.49
CA ASN A 272 -22.09 -28.72 16.58
C ASN A 272 -20.98 -27.67 16.74
N SER A 273 -20.95 -26.63 15.91
CA SER A 273 -19.99 -25.52 16.03
C SER A 273 -20.38 -24.58 17.17
N SER A 274 -19.38 -24.15 17.94
CA SER A 274 -19.53 -23.07 18.92
C SER A 274 -19.53 -21.67 18.28
N GLN A 275 -19.17 -21.56 16.99
CA GLN A 275 -19.07 -20.28 16.29
C GLN A 275 -20.42 -19.87 15.66
N SER A 276 -20.89 -18.68 16.04
CA SER A 276 -22.11 -18.08 15.48
C SER A 276 -21.88 -17.40 14.12
N GLY A 277 -22.95 -17.17 13.37
CA GLY A 277 -22.92 -16.37 12.13
C GLY A 277 -22.70 -17.14 10.82
N TRP A 278 -22.57 -18.46 10.88
CA TRP A 278 -22.49 -19.31 9.69
C TRP A 278 -23.90 -19.66 9.19
N LYS A 279 -24.19 -19.35 7.92
CA LYS A 279 -25.45 -19.70 7.26
C LYS A 279 -25.17 -20.60 6.06
N ILE A 280 -25.99 -21.62 5.88
CA ILE A 280 -26.03 -22.42 4.65
C ILE A 280 -26.66 -21.54 3.57
N ILE A 281 -25.86 -21.12 2.58
CA ILE A 281 -26.27 -20.12 1.57
C ILE A 281 -26.90 -20.79 0.34
N ASN A 282 -26.70 -22.10 0.17
CA ASN A 282 -27.34 -22.85 -0.89
C ASN A 282 -27.54 -24.32 -0.48
N LYS A 283 -28.76 -24.82 -0.64
CA LYS A 283 -29.12 -26.25 -0.62
C LYS A 283 -29.46 -26.69 -2.06
N LYS A 284 -28.52 -26.55 -3.00
CA LYS A 284 -28.64 -27.29 -4.27
C LYS A 284 -28.15 -28.71 -4.01
N PHE A 285 -28.81 -29.67 -4.65
CA PHE A 285 -29.09 -31.04 -4.21
C PHE A 285 -27.90 -31.95 -3.81
N ASP A 286 -26.64 -31.50 -3.87
CA ASP A 286 -25.45 -32.38 -3.77
C ASP A 286 -24.31 -31.83 -2.89
N GLY A 287 -24.49 -30.70 -2.18
CA GLY A 287 -23.47 -30.19 -1.25
C GLY A 287 -23.85 -28.97 -0.39
N VAL A 288 -23.07 -28.72 0.66
CA VAL A 288 -23.26 -27.58 1.60
C VAL A 288 -22.23 -26.48 1.30
N LYS A 289 -22.75 -25.29 0.98
CA LYS A 289 -21.96 -24.06 0.81
C LYS A 289 -22.12 -23.13 2.01
N LEU A 290 -21.01 -22.82 2.67
CA LEU A 290 -20.92 -21.81 3.72
C LEU A 290 -19.99 -20.69 3.24
N GLN A 291 -20.28 -19.44 3.58
CA GLN A 291 -19.43 -18.30 3.24
C GLN A 291 -19.21 -17.43 4.47
N ARG A 292 -17.96 -17.07 4.72
CA ARG A 292 -17.58 -16.24 5.85
C ARG A 292 -17.82 -14.74 5.56
N GLY A 293 -18.43 -14.06 6.52
CA GLY A 293 -18.56 -12.60 6.54
C GLY A 293 -17.24 -11.86 6.83
N GLY A 294 -17.33 -10.56 7.04
CA GLY A 294 -16.21 -9.75 7.54
C GLY A 294 -15.89 -10.06 9.00
N VAL A 295 -14.83 -9.45 9.53
CA VAL A 295 -14.50 -9.52 10.97
C VAL A 295 -15.33 -8.48 11.71
N ASN A 296 -15.99 -8.87 12.80
CA ASN A 296 -16.76 -7.92 13.62
C ASN A 296 -15.84 -6.84 14.19
N GLY A 297 -16.29 -5.57 14.15
CA GLY A 297 -15.49 -4.43 14.60
C GLY A 297 -14.30 -4.08 13.71
N SER A 298 -14.19 -4.70 12.52
CA SER A 298 -13.13 -4.36 11.57
C SER A 298 -13.30 -2.95 11.02
N GLY A 299 -12.20 -2.20 10.98
CA GLY A 299 -12.11 -0.91 10.34
C GLY A 299 -11.78 -1.01 8.86
N GLU A 300 -11.84 0.13 8.17
CA GLU A 300 -11.42 0.28 6.77
C GLU A 300 -10.32 1.36 6.63
N TRP A 301 -9.58 1.31 5.52
CA TRP A 301 -8.60 2.34 5.17
C TRP A 301 -8.80 2.74 3.70
N THR A 302 -9.78 3.59 3.43
CA THR A 302 -10.27 3.89 2.08
C THR A 302 -9.61 5.08 1.41
N HIS A 303 -8.92 5.92 2.19
CA HIS A 303 -8.23 7.13 1.73
C HIS A 303 -6.83 7.23 2.36
N LEU A 304 -6.02 8.23 1.95
CA LEU A 304 -4.65 8.43 2.45
C LEU A 304 -4.56 8.41 3.99
N TYR A 305 -5.54 9.01 4.66
CA TYR A 305 -5.60 9.16 6.11
C TYR A 305 -6.77 8.35 6.70
N ALA A 306 -6.89 7.09 6.27
CA ALA A 306 -7.95 6.13 6.59
C ALA A 306 -9.32 6.46 5.96
N ASP A 307 -9.80 7.69 6.08
CA ASP A 307 -11.09 8.14 5.59
C ASP A 307 -11.00 9.50 4.89
N ALA A 308 -12.11 9.96 4.30
CA ALA A 308 -12.18 11.27 3.65
C ALA A 308 -12.18 12.44 4.65
N ALA A 309 -12.40 12.17 5.94
CA ALA A 309 -12.36 13.14 7.03
C ALA A 309 -10.93 13.38 7.56
N ASN A 310 -9.95 12.63 7.05
CA ASN A 310 -8.55 12.65 7.43
C ASN A 310 -8.32 12.38 8.93
N THR A 311 -8.94 11.33 9.48
CA THR A 311 -8.74 10.97 10.90
C THR A 311 -7.45 10.19 11.18
N SER A 312 -6.86 9.58 10.15
CA SER A 312 -5.76 8.61 10.25
C SER A 312 -6.05 7.42 11.18
N CYS A 313 -7.32 7.12 11.41
CA CYS A 313 -7.78 6.02 12.23
C CYS A 313 -8.80 5.17 11.47
N SER A 314 -8.59 3.86 11.42
CA SER A 314 -9.53 2.94 10.78
C SER A 314 -10.76 2.62 11.64
N GLN A 315 -10.73 2.98 12.93
CA GLN A 315 -11.68 2.54 13.96
C GLN A 315 -11.69 1.01 14.17
N ASP A 316 -10.66 0.29 13.73
CA ASP A 316 -10.58 -1.15 13.88
C ASP A 316 -10.42 -1.56 15.36
N SER A 317 -11.28 -2.46 15.82
CA SER A 317 -11.33 -2.90 17.23
C SER A 317 -10.36 -4.02 17.58
N LEU A 318 -9.32 -4.27 16.76
CA LEU A 318 -8.28 -5.27 17.03
C LEU A 318 -7.66 -5.13 18.44
N ARG A 319 -7.13 -6.25 18.95
CA ARG A 319 -6.50 -6.40 20.28
C ARG A 319 -5.09 -6.99 20.18
N SER A 320 -4.21 -6.56 21.07
CA SER A 320 -2.86 -7.11 21.29
C SER A 320 -2.92 -8.23 22.35
N PRO A 321 -1.99 -9.21 22.40
CA PRO A 321 -0.78 -9.37 21.59
C PRO A 321 -1.05 -9.75 20.14
N MET A 322 -0.16 -9.31 19.24
CA MET A 322 -0.21 -9.62 17.81
C MET A 322 0.70 -10.82 17.48
N GLN A 323 0.33 -11.61 16.47
CA GLN A 323 1.16 -12.67 15.88
C GLN A 323 1.24 -12.54 14.36
N ILE A 324 2.28 -13.10 13.73
CA ILE A 324 2.42 -13.07 12.28
C ILE A 324 1.32 -13.92 11.65
N GLN A 325 0.55 -13.32 10.74
CA GLN A 325 -0.40 -14.01 9.88
C GLN A 325 0.29 -14.54 8.62
N TRP A 326 0.99 -13.65 7.91
CA TRP A 326 1.84 -14.03 6.76
C TRP A 326 2.91 -12.96 6.53
N PHE A 327 3.96 -13.35 5.81
CA PHE A 327 4.95 -12.44 5.23
C PHE A 327 5.25 -12.86 3.80
N GLY A 328 5.45 -11.90 2.90
CA GLY A 328 5.73 -12.20 1.51
C GLY A 328 5.44 -11.06 0.55
N ARG A 329 5.21 -11.41 -0.72
CA ARG A 329 5.05 -10.47 -1.84
C ARG A 329 3.94 -9.42 -1.55
N PRO A 330 4.06 -8.19 -2.10
CA PRO A 330 5.11 -7.73 -3.01
C PRO A 330 6.47 -7.51 -2.32
N GLY A 331 7.55 -7.74 -3.08
CA GLY A 331 8.91 -7.39 -2.69
C GLY A 331 9.32 -5.99 -3.19
N PRO A 332 10.53 -5.52 -2.83
CA PRO A 332 10.94 -4.11 -2.96
C PRO A 332 11.01 -3.62 -4.41
N ARG A 333 11.21 -4.52 -5.36
CA ARG A 333 11.59 -4.19 -6.75
C ARG A 333 10.60 -3.26 -7.47
N ARG A 334 9.30 -3.38 -7.20
CA ARG A 334 8.24 -2.60 -7.85
C ARG A 334 7.70 -1.49 -6.96
N ILE A 335 8.24 -1.34 -5.75
CA ILE A 335 7.70 -0.47 -4.72
C ILE A 335 8.41 0.89 -4.76
N ILE A 336 7.67 1.96 -4.50
CA ILE A 336 8.22 3.33 -4.41
C ILE A 336 9.11 3.41 -3.16
N ASN A 337 10.29 4.03 -3.31
CA ASN A 337 11.24 4.20 -2.20
C ASN A 337 10.58 4.93 -1.01
N ARG A 338 10.75 4.40 0.21
CA ARG A 338 10.22 5.01 1.45
C ARG A 338 10.53 6.50 1.61
N HIS A 339 11.72 6.96 1.23
CA HIS A 339 12.14 8.36 1.39
C HIS A 339 11.37 9.28 0.45
N SER A 340 10.78 8.73 -0.61
CA SER A 340 9.88 9.48 -1.48
C SER A 340 8.47 9.62 -0.91
N ARG A 341 8.19 9.08 0.28
CA ARG A 341 6.96 9.29 1.07
C ARG A 341 5.69 9.08 0.22
N PRO A 342 5.50 7.86 -0.34
CA PRO A 342 4.32 7.57 -1.14
C PRO A 342 3.05 7.66 -0.29
N MET A 343 1.90 7.65 -0.96
CA MET A 343 0.62 7.55 -0.28
C MET A 343 0.50 6.22 0.49
N SER A 344 -0.39 6.17 1.48
CA SER A 344 -0.66 4.94 2.23
C SER A 344 -1.24 3.85 1.31
N SER A 345 -1.07 2.60 1.71
CA SER A 345 -1.88 1.52 1.14
C SER A 345 -3.30 1.62 1.66
N LEU A 346 -4.25 1.11 0.89
CA LEU A 346 -5.67 1.16 1.21
C LEU A 346 -6.20 -0.24 1.50
N PHE A 347 -7.17 -0.38 2.40
CA PHE A 347 -7.82 -1.64 2.75
C PHE A 347 -9.33 -1.51 2.68
N LYS A 348 -9.97 -2.49 2.03
CA LYS A 348 -11.43 -2.69 2.06
C LYS A 348 -11.78 -4.13 1.67
N ASN A 349 -12.80 -4.71 2.31
CA ASN A 349 -13.36 -6.02 1.96
C ASN A 349 -12.31 -7.14 1.79
N GLY A 350 -11.37 -7.24 2.73
CA GLY A 350 -10.34 -8.27 2.77
C GLY A 350 -9.23 -8.16 1.70
N ARG A 351 -9.09 -6.98 1.08
CA ARG A 351 -8.07 -6.68 0.07
C ARG A 351 -7.27 -5.47 0.50
N ILE A 352 -5.97 -5.52 0.26
CA ILE A 352 -5.09 -4.36 0.38
C ILE A 352 -4.62 -3.93 -1.01
N PHE A 353 -4.56 -2.63 -1.23
CA PHE A 353 -4.17 -1.97 -2.48
C PHE A 353 -2.92 -1.14 -2.22
N ILE A 354 -1.81 -1.58 -2.80
CA ILE A 354 -0.48 -1.06 -2.51
C ILE A 354 -0.05 -0.16 -3.67
N PRO A 355 0.19 1.15 -3.43
CA PRO A 355 0.76 2.02 -4.43
C PRO A 355 2.22 1.61 -4.70
N ALA A 356 2.52 1.40 -5.97
CA ALA A 356 3.79 0.94 -6.50
C ALA A 356 4.27 1.90 -7.59
N ASP A 357 5.46 1.65 -8.15
CA ASP A 357 6.04 2.53 -9.16
C ASP A 357 5.21 2.53 -10.45
N ASN A 358 4.40 3.58 -10.65
CA ASN A 358 3.41 3.70 -11.73
C ASN A 358 2.51 2.46 -11.85
N ARG A 359 2.12 1.89 -10.72
CA ARG A 359 1.39 0.62 -10.63
C ARG A 359 0.61 0.56 -9.33
N ILE A 360 -0.52 -0.14 -9.35
CA ILE A 360 -1.20 -0.58 -8.13
C ILE A 360 -1.16 -2.10 -8.05
N ILE A 361 -0.82 -2.63 -6.87
CA ILE A 361 -0.78 -4.06 -6.61
C ILE A 361 -1.88 -4.37 -5.60
N SER A 362 -2.78 -5.30 -5.93
CA SER A 362 -3.78 -5.79 -4.98
C SER A 362 -3.42 -7.19 -4.49
N VAL A 363 -3.41 -7.39 -3.18
CA VAL A 363 -3.23 -8.71 -2.57
C VAL A 363 -4.36 -9.02 -1.59
N ASP A 364 -4.60 -10.31 -1.39
CA ASP A 364 -5.47 -10.82 -0.35
C ASP A 364 -4.84 -10.50 1.01
N ALA A 365 -5.55 -9.75 1.84
CA ALA A 365 -5.01 -9.25 3.10
C ALA A 365 -4.70 -10.37 4.11
N TYR A 366 -5.33 -11.55 3.98
CA TYR A 366 -5.26 -12.61 4.99
C TYR A 366 -4.24 -13.71 4.70
N ASN A 367 -3.80 -13.84 3.45
CA ASN A 367 -2.85 -14.89 3.05
C ASN A 367 -1.82 -14.45 2.01
N GLY A 368 -1.80 -13.16 1.63
CA GLY A 368 -0.78 -12.61 0.73
C GLY A 368 -0.91 -13.03 -0.73
N THR A 369 -2.02 -13.65 -1.12
CA THR A 369 -2.26 -14.02 -2.52
C THR A 369 -2.28 -12.78 -3.39
N LEU A 370 -1.40 -12.70 -4.39
CA LEU A 370 -1.44 -11.66 -5.41
C LEU A 370 -2.74 -11.77 -6.21
N LEU A 371 -3.65 -10.80 -6.10
CA LEU A 371 -4.93 -10.82 -6.80
C LEU A 371 -4.75 -10.32 -8.23
N TRP A 372 -4.26 -9.10 -8.37
CA TRP A 372 -3.97 -8.48 -9.67
C TRP A 372 -2.93 -7.37 -9.51
N GLU A 373 -2.33 -6.98 -10.63
CA GLU A 373 -1.46 -5.81 -10.73
C GLU A 373 -1.91 -4.97 -11.92
N LEU A 374 -2.02 -3.65 -11.75
CA LEU A 374 -2.42 -2.74 -12.81
C LEU A 374 -1.35 -1.68 -13.01
N GLU A 375 -0.81 -1.58 -14.23
CA GLU A 375 0.04 -0.47 -14.62
C GLU A 375 -0.79 0.80 -14.80
N VAL A 376 -0.35 1.86 -14.13
CA VAL A 376 -0.96 3.19 -14.21
C VAL A 376 0.17 4.19 -14.43
N PRO A 377 0.57 4.44 -15.69
CA PRO A 377 1.58 5.44 -16.00
C PRO A 377 1.23 6.79 -15.38
N ASN A 378 2.26 7.47 -14.86
CA ASN A 378 2.18 8.79 -14.23
C ASN A 378 1.26 8.87 -13.00
N SER A 379 0.96 7.74 -12.35
CA SER A 379 0.23 7.70 -11.06
C SER A 379 1.13 7.95 -9.85
N ARG A 380 2.45 7.83 -10.00
CA ARG A 380 3.40 7.96 -8.90
C ARG A 380 3.41 9.37 -8.31
N ILE A 381 2.76 9.58 -7.17
CA ILE A 381 2.87 10.80 -6.37
C ILE A 381 3.88 10.61 -5.25
N LEU A 382 4.87 11.50 -5.17
CA LEU A 382 5.88 11.56 -4.12
C LEU A 382 5.58 12.69 -3.15
N GLY A 383 5.88 12.49 -1.87
CA GLY A 383 5.57 13.47 -0.83
C GLY A 383 4.07 13.65 -0.64
N ALA A 384 3.34 12.56 -0.45
CA ALA A 384 1.87 12.58 -0.35
C ALA A 384 1.34 13.57 0.70
N MET A 385 2.09 13.81 1.79
CA MET A 385 1.77 14.80 2.82
C MET A 385 1.79 16.25 2.34
N LYS A 386 2.49 16.55 1.24
CA LYS A 386 2.58 17.88 0.64
C LYS A 386 1.56 18.08 -0.50
N ASP A 387 0.87 17.01 -0.91
CA ASP A 387 -0.16 17.04 -1.95
C ASP A 387 -1.47 16.47 -1.37
N ALA A 388 -1.89 15.30 -1.84
CA ALA A 388 -3.05 14.58 -1.35
C ALA A 388 -2.97 13.09 -1.77
N GLY A 389 -3.92 12.29 -1.28
CA GLY A 389 -4.15 10.94 -1.78
C GLY A 389 -4.59 10.95 -3.25
N HIS A 390 -4.01 10.07 -4.06
CA HIS A 390 -4.38 9.89 -5.47
C HIS A 390 -5.17 8.58 -5.72
N MET A 391 -5.52 7.86 -4.64
CA MET A 391 -6.41 6.72 -4.69
C MET A 391 -7.52 6.84 -3.65
N ALA A 392 -8.72 6.35 -3.98
CA ALA A 392 -9.85 6.23 -3.06
C ALA A 392 -10.61 4.92 -3.31
N LEU A 393 -11.06 4.25 -2.24
CA LEU A 393 -11.79 2.97 -2.33
C LEU A 393 -13.30 3.13 -2.11
N THR A 394 -14.05 2.30 -2.83
CA THR A 394 -15.47 2.03 -2.60
C THR A 394 -15.70 0.51 -2.65
N ASP A 395 -16.95 0.05 -2.46
CA ASP A 395 -17.25 -1.39 -2.48
C ASP A 395 -16.98 -2.07 -3.83
N ASN A 396 -17.03 -1.31 -4.92
CA ASN A 396 -16.94 -1.85 -6.28
C ASN A 396 -15.67 -1.42 -7.01
N TYR A 397 -15.19 -0.20 -6.74
CA TYR A 397 -14.09 0.41 -7.48
C TYR A 397 -13.02 1.00 -6.58
N ILE A 398 -11.77 0.87 -7.02
CA ILE A 398 -10.69 1.79 -6.66
C ILE A 398 -10.61 2.87 -7.73
N TYR A 399 -10.64 4.12 -7.28
CA TYR A 399 -10.46 5.31 -8.10
C TYR A 399 -8.99 5.71 -8.04
N ILE A 400 -8.34 5.91 -9.19
CA ILE A 400 -6.91 6.24 -9.28
C ILE A 400 -6.74 7.49 -10.15
N ALA A 401 -6.38 8.60 -9.53
CA ALA A 401 -6.10 9.87 -10.20
C ALA A 401 -4.68 9.86 -10.80
N ALA A 402 -4.58 10.14 -12.10
CA ALA A 402 -3.31 10.32 -12.81
C ALA A 402 -3.50 11.32 -13.95
N GLU A 403 -2.61 12.31 -14.03
CA GLU A 403 -2.71 13.40 -15.00
C GLU A 403 -4.08 14.07 -15.00
N LYS A 404 -4.83 14.06 -16.12
CA LYS A 404 -6.13 14.73 -16.29
C LYS A 404 -7.32 13.81 -16.04
N GLN A 405 -7.08 12.59 -15.58
CA GLN A 405 -8.08 11.54 -15.51
C GLN A 405 -8.07 10.83 -14.15
N CYS A 406 -9.20 10.21 -13.84
CA CYS A 406 -9.31 9.24 -12.75
C CYS A 406 -9.81 7.93 -13.35
N LYS A 407 -9.06 6.84 -13.18
CA LYS A 407 -9.47 5.50 -13.62
C LYS A 407 -10.27 4.84 -12.51
N ALA A 408 -11.48 4.37 -12.79
CA ALA A 408 -12.22 3.50 -11.90
C ALA A 408 -11.89 2.05 -12.28
N VAL A 409 -11.35 1.29 -11.33
CA VAL A 409 -10.86 -0.08 -11.53
C VAL A 409 -11.68 -1.01 -10.66
N ASP A 410 -12.24 -2.06 -11.26
CA ASP A 410 -12.99 -3.09 -10.54
C ASP A 410 -12.08 -3.74 -9.48
N ILE A 411 -12.47 -3.68 -8.21
CA ILE A 411 -11.60 -4.13 -7.12
C ILE A 411 -11.32 -5.64 -7.15
N LYS A 412 -12.20 -6.44 -7.77
CA LYS A 412 -12.06 -7.90 -7.85
C LYS A 412 -11.21 -8.30 -9.05
N ARG A 413 -11.44 -7.68 -10.21
CA ARG A 413 -10.79 -8.04 -11.48
C ARG A 413 -9.48 -7.31 -11.73
N GLY A 414 -9.31 -6.09 -11.22
CA GLY A 414 -8.16 -5.24 -11.54
C GLY A 414 -8.23 -4.58 -12.92
N GLU A 415 -9.41 -4.62 -13.56
CA GLU A 415 -9.65 -4.07 -14.89
C GLU A 415 -10.23 -2.65 -14.78
N VAL A 416 -9.79 -1.76 -15.67
CA VAL A 416 -10.34 -0.41 -15.77
C VAL A 416 -11.76 -0.49 -16.32
N ALA A 417 -12.77 -0.23 -15.49
CA ALA A 417 -14.17 -0.26 -15.88
C ALA A 417 -14.56 0.99 -16.69
N PHE A 418 -14.12 2.16 -16.22
CA PHE A 418 -14.37 3.45 -16.88
C PHE A 418 -13.36 4.52 -16.42
N LYS A 419 -13.39 5.68 -17.10
CA LYS A 419 -12.49 6.80 -16.81
C LYS A 419 -13.30 8.08 -16.62
N LEU A 420 -13.01 8.79 -15.55
CA LEU A 420 -13.50 10.14 -15.28
C LEU A 420 -12.46 11.17 -15.74
N LYS A 421 -12.91 12.35 -16.15
CA LYS A 421 -12.04 13.45 -16.58
C LYS A 421 -12.16 14.61 -15.60
N ALA A 422 -11.03 15.18 -15.20
CA ALA A 422 -11.05 16.43 -14.45
C ALA A 422 -11.65 17.54 -15.34
N PRO A 423 -12.66 18.29 -14.86
CA PRO A 423 -13.15 19.48 -15.56
C PRO A 423 -11.98 20.42 -15.87
N GLN A 424 -12.01 21.13 -16.99
CA GLN A 424 -10.98 22.11 -17.37
C GLN A 424 -11.60 23.51 -17.30
N LEU A 425 -11.52 24.14 -16.13
CA LEU A 425 -12.26 25.38 -15.84
C LEU A 425 -11.49 26.66 -16.18
N ILE A 426 -10.18 26.56 -16.39
CA ILE A 426 -9.32 27.71 -16.71
C ILE A 426 -9.09 27.78 -18.22
N LYS A 427 -9.56 28.85 -18.85
CA LYS A 427 -9.44 29.04 -20.30
C LYS A 427 -7.97 29.03 -20.73
N GLY A 428 -7.65 28.23 -21.75
CA GLY A 428 -6.31 28.14 -22.32
C GLY A 428 -5.27 27.39 -21.47
N GLN A 429 -5.62 26.96 -20.25
CA GLN A 429 -4.69 26.26 -19.37
C GLN A 429 -5.24 24.90 -18.95
N LYS A 430 -4.44 23.85 -19.15
CA LYS A 430 -4.80 22.50 -18.73
C LYS A 430 -4.56 22.32 -17.23
N ARG A 431 -5.39 21.50 -16.60
CA ARG A 431 -5.29 21.12 -15.19
C ARG A 431 -5.31 19.61 -15.03
N ASN A 432 -4.37 19.13 -14.22
CA ASN A 432 -4.32 17.76 -13.78
C ASN A 432 -5.23 17.59 -12.55
N TRP A 433 -5.62 16.35 -12.30
CA TRP A 433 -6.35 15.93 -11.12
C TRP A 433 -5.46 16.07 -9.87
N GLY A 434 -5.90 16.86 -8.91
CA GLY A 434 -5.23 17.11 -7.64
C GLY A 434 -5.67 16.13 -6.56
N TYR A 435 -6.45 16.62 -5.60
CA TYR A 435 -7.10 15.85 -4.55
C TYR A 435 -8.08 14.82 -5.13
N LEU A 436 -8.28 13.70 -4.43
CA LEU A 436 -9.26 12.67 -4.76
C LEU A 436 -9.91 12.12 -3.48
N ALA A 437 -11.23 12.11 -3.45
CA ALA A 437 -12.02 11.34 -2.49
C ALA A 437 -13.25 10.71 -3.16
N ALA A 438 -13.71 9.57 -2.64
CA ALA A 438 -14.93 8.91 -3.07
C ALA A 438 -15.86 8.75 -1.86
N VAL A 439 -17.02 9.42 -1.91
CA VAL A 439 -17.99 9.48 -0.81
C VAL A 439 -19.40 9.39 -1.40
N LYS A 440 -20.25 8.51 -0.84
CA LYS A 440 -21.58 8.20 -1.39
C LYS A 440 -21.50 7.81 -2.89
N ASP A 441 -22.25 8.51 -3.75
CA ASP A 441 -22.28 8.36 -5.20
C ASP A 441 -21.37 9.37 -5.92
N GLN A 442 -20.51 10.09 -5.20
CA GLN A 442 -19.69 11.18 -5.72
C GLN A 442 -18.20 10.87 -5.66
N VAL A 443 -17.47 11.43 -6.61
CA VAL A 443 -16.02 11.60 -6.54
C VAL A 443 -15.75 13.10 -6.45
N ILE A 444 -15.08 13.50 -5.37
CA ILE A 444 -14.60 14.87 -5.17
C ILE A 444 -13.16 14.95 -5.65
N GLY A 445 -12.85 15.97 -6.42
CA GLY A 445 -11.50 16.23 -6.88
C GLY A 445 -11.17 17.70 -6.97
N SER A 446 -9.89 17.98 -7.26
CA SER A 446 -9.41 19.35 -7.48
C SER A 446 -8.64 19.49 -8.80
N GLY A 447 -8.57 20.69 -9.33
CA GLY A 447 -7.80 21.01 -10.54
C GLY A 447 -6.47 21.68 -10.20
N LYS A 448 -5.36 20.94 -10.30
CA LYS A 448 -4.01 21.46 -10.08
C LYS A 448 -3.27 21.77 -11.38
N LYS A 449 -2.31 22.69 -11.32
CA LYS A 449 -1.46 23.04 -12.47
C LYS A 449 -0.62 21.84 -12.94
N GLN A 450 -0.29 21.81 -14.23
CA GLN A 450 0.53 20.72 -14.78
C GLN A 450 1.95 20.80 -14.21
N GLY A 451 2.51 19.67 -13.80
CA GLY A 451 3.84 19.63 -13.19
C GLY A 451 3.89 19.98 -11.70
N ALA A 452 2.77 20.38 -11.09
CA ALA A 452 2.74 20.75 -9.67
C ALA A 452 3.22 19.60 -8.76
N SER A 453 2.68 18.38 -8.89
CA SER A 453 3.13 17.26 -8.04
C SER A 453 4.54 16.76 -8.37
N PHE A 454 5.16 16.14 -7.37
CA PHE A 454 6.47 15.50 -7.52
C PHE A 454 6.31 14.06 -8.03
N PHE A 455 6.85 13.78 -9.22
CA PHE A 455 6.78 12.45 -9.84
C PHE A 455 8.14 11.79 -10.05
N LYS A 456 9.24 12.54 -10.11
CA LYS A 456 10.56 11.99 -10.49
C LYS A 456 11.26 11.41 -9.26
N LEU A 457 11.67 10.14 -9.34
CA LEU A 457 12.51 9.49 -8.33
C LEU A 457 13.98 9.94 -8.49
N GLY A 458 14.64 10.24 -7.39
CA GLY A 458 16.05 10.59 -7.31
C GLY A 458 16.47 11.01 -5.90
N LYS A 459 17.78 11.17 -5.70
CA LYS A 459 18.34 11.61 -4.39
C LYS A 459 17.76 12.94 -3.92
N PHE A 460 17.47 13.84 -4.86
CA PHE A 460 16.85 15.14 -4.62
C PHE A 460 15.44 15.08 -3.98
N ASN A 461 14.77 13.91 -3.93
CA ASN A 461 13.45 13.82 -3.30
C ASN A 461 13.49 14.26 -1.84
N SER A 462 14.52 13.89 -1.08
CA SER A 462 14.68 14.37 0.30
C SER A 462 14.83 15.89 0.35
N GLU A 463 15.62 16.49 -0.54
CA GLU A 463 15.86 17.94 -0.56
C GLU A 463 14.59 18.78 -0.81
N PHE A 464 13.66 18.30 -1.64
CA PHE A 464 12.40 19.02 -1.89
C PHE A 464 11.32 18.76 -0.83
N LEU A 465 11.39 17.64 -0.13
CA LEU A 465 10.35 17.22 0.81
C LEU A 465 10.69 17.53 2.28
N GLU A 466 11.97 17.62 2.62
CA GLU A 466 12.49 17.70 3.99
C GLU A 466 13.06 19.08 4.34
N GLY A 467 12.96 19.48 5.60
CA GLY A 467 13.38 20.79 6.08
C GLY A 467 12.27 21.84 6.08
N ASP A 468 12.67 23.07 6.40
CA ASP A 468 11.75 24.18 6.55
C ASP A 468 11.38 24.81 5.20
N PHE A 469 10.20 25.45 5.16
CA PHE A 469 9.64 26.23 4.06
C PHE A 469 9.58 25.47 2.73
N ARG A 470 9.34 24.15 2.80
CA ARG A 470 9.19 23.29 1.63
C ARG A 470 7.78 23.37 1.05
N LEU A 471 7.71 23.57 -0.27
CA LEU A 471 6.48 23.83 -1.02
C LEU A 471 5.41 22.74 -0.85
N MET A 472 4.16 23.15 -0.69
CA MET A 472 2.97 22.31 -0.75
C MET A 472 2.23 22.52 -2.07
N ILE A 473 1.49 21.51 -2.51
CA ILE A 473 0.77 21.50 -3.78
C ILE A 473 -0.59 22.17 -3.62
N THR A 474 -0.91 23.04 -4.57
CA THR A 474 -2.16 23.80 -4.60
C THR A 474 -3.03 23.45 -5.81
N SER A 475 -4.31 23.79 -5.72
CA SER A 475 -5.28 23.68 -6.81
C SER A 475 -6.04 24.99 -7.00
N ASP A 476 -6.54 25.22 -8.21
CA ASP A 476 -7.27 26.45 -8.55
C ASP A 476 -8.80 26.30 -8.34
N TYR A 477 -9.31 25.07 -8.19
CA TYR A 477 -10.73 24.78 -7.98
C TYR A 477 -10.98 23.37 -7.41
N LEU A 478 -12.18 23.17 -6.87
CA LEU A 478 -12.76 21.87 -6.53
C LEU A 478 -13.90 21.51 -7.48
N PHE A 479 -14.19 20.23 -7.58
CA PHE A 479 -15.33 19.71 -8.33
C PHE A 479 -15.87 18.42 -7.72
N SER A 480 -17.15 18.17 -7.98
CA SER A 480 -17.78 16.87 -7.77
C SER A 480 -18.30 16.31 -9.08
N LEU A 481 -18.07 15.01 -9.28
CA LEU A 481 -18.67 14.22 -10.34
C LEU A 481 -19.47 13.07 -9.72
N ASN A 482 -20.56 12.67 -10.37
CA ASN A 482 -21.13 11.36 -10.10
C ASN A 482 -20.07 10.28 -10.40
N ARG A 483 -19.81 9.42 -9.43
CA ARG A 483 -18.66 8.50 -9.43
C ARG A 483 -18.70 7.41 -10.49
N VAL A 484 -19.84 7.21 -11.16
CA VAL A 484 -20.01 6.21 -12.22
C VAL A 484 -20.17 6.88 -13.58
N SER A 485 -21.17 7.76 -13.73
CA SER A 485 -21.45 8.42 -15.01
C SER A 485 -20.43 9.49 -15.39
N GLY A 486 -19.68 10.03 -14.41
CA GLY A 486 -18.80 11.17 -14.60
C GLY A 486 -19.52 12.48 -14.86
N LYS A 487 -20.86 12.51 -14.74
CA LYS A 487 -21.64 13.75 -14.84
C LYS A 487 -21.18 14.72 -13.76
N LYS A 488 -20.79 15.92 -14.17
CA LYS A 488 -20.45 17.02 -13.28
C LYS A 488 -21.67 17.37 -12.42
N MET A 489 -21.49 17.34 -11.10
CA MET A 489 -22.52 17.71 -10.14
C MET A 489 -22.37 19.18 -9.77
N TRP A 490 -21.18 19.58 -9.34
CA TRP A 490 -20.87 20.97 -9.03
C TRP A 490 -19.37 21.27 -9.19
N THR A 491 -19.04 22.56 -9.25
CA THR A 491 -17.68 23.08 -9.28
C THR A 491 -17.59 24.30 -8.37
N TYR A 492 -16.45 24.48 -7.72
CA TYR A 492 -16.19 25.61 -6.84
C TYR A 492 -14.84 26.24 -7.20
N GLN A 493 -14.82 27.55 -7.42
CA GLN A 493 -13.63 28.33 -7.79
C GLN A 493 -13.72 29.73 -7.21
N HIS A 494 -12.86 30.05 -6.25
CA HIS A 494 -12.84 31.39 -5.62
C HIS A 494 -11.47 31.80 -5.07
N GLY A 495 -10.66 30.84 -4.61
CA GLY A 495 -9.25 31.06 -4.27
C GLY A 495 -8.38 29.86 -4.64
N VAL A 496 -7.10 29.94 -4.26
CA VAL A 496 -6.16 28.82 -4.39
C VAL A 496 -6.27 27.93 -3.16
N ILE A 497 -6.45 26.63 -3.37
CA ILE A 497 -6.71 25.64 -2.31
C ILE A 497 -5.45 24.84 -2.03
N LEU A 498 -5.11 24.61 -0.75
CA LEU A 498 -4.11 23.61 -0.37
C LEU A 498 -4.74 22.21 -0.35
N ASN A 499 -4.26 21.30 -1.20
CA ASN A 499 -4.87 19.97 -1.37
C ASN A 499 -4.91 19.14 -0.09
N SER A 500 -3.90 19.32 0.78
CA SER A 500 -3.77 18.66 2.08
C SER A 500 -4.81 19.07 3.12
N THR A 501 -5.59 20.12 2.82
CA THR A 501 -6.62 20.65 3.72
C THR A 501 -8.03 20.26 3.32
N VAL A 502 -8.22 19.46 2.26
CA VAL A 502 -9.56 19.02 1.87
C VAL A 502 -9.97 17.82 2.73
N ALA A 503 -11.05 17.98 3.50
CA ALA A 503 -11.67 16.91 4.29
C ALA A 503 -13.18 16.88 4.08
N ILE A 504 -13.79 15.72 4.25
CA ILE A 504 -15.21 15.48 4.03
C ILE A 504 -15.79 14.74 5.23
N GLY A 505 -16.84 15.30 5.83
CA GLY A 505 -17.53 14.70 6.96
C GLY A 505 -18.93 15.29 7.15
N ASP A 506 -19.86 14.45 7.63
CA ASP A 506 -21.27 14.78 7.88
C ASP A 506 -21.98 15.48 6.71
N GLY A 507 -21.68 15.06 5.48
CA GLY A 507 -22.32 15.61 4.28
C GLY A 507 -21.78 16.98 3.85
N PHE A 508 -20.60 17.39 4.33
CA PHE A 508 -19.96 18.64 3.95
C PHE A 508 -18.51 18.44 3.51
N VAL A 509 -18.04 19.35 2.67
CA VAL A 509 -16.64 19.47 2.26
C VAL A 509 -16.03 20.69 2.94
N TYR A 510 -14.89 20.49 3.61
CA TYR A 510 -14.13 21.54 4.28
C TYR A 510 -12.77 21.67 3.64
N PHE A 511 -12.28 22.90 3.49
CA PHE A 511 -10.93 23.16 2.99
C PHE A 511 -10.47 24.56 3.38
N VAL A 512 -9.17 24.80 3.22
CA VAL A 512 -8.59 26.13 3.32
C VAL A 512 -8.17 26.62 1.94
N GLU A 513 -8.59 27.83 1.62
CA GLU A 513 -8.14 28.54 0.43
C GLU A 513 -7.50 29.88 0.77
N SER A 514 -6.60 30.34 -0.08
CA SER A 514 -5.99 31.66 -0.02
C SER A 514 -6.40 32.48 -1.23
N ARG A 515 -6.81 33.72 -0.97
CA ARG A 515 -7.17 34.72 -1.99
C ARG A 515 -6.13 35.82 -2.09
N ASN A 516 -5.00 35.68 -1.40
CA ASN A 516 -3.98 36.71 -1.42
C ASN A 516 -3.31 36.80 -2.80
N LYS A 517 -2.78 37.99 -3.10
CA LYS A 517 -2.16 38.29 -4.40
C LYS A 517 -1.04 37.32 -4.78
N LYS A 518 -0.26 36.81 -3.82
CA LYS A 518 0.84 35.88 -4.12
C LYS A 518 0.29 34.51 -4.53
N ALA A 519 -0.73 34.03 -3.82
CA ALA A 519 -1.42 32.79 -4.12
C ALA A 519 -2.08 32.83 -5.51
N LEU A 520 -2.86 33.88 -5.79
CA LEU A 520 -3.57 34.02 -7.07
C LEU A 520 -2.65 34.14 -8.30
N ASN A 521 -1.43 34.65 -8.12
CA ASN A 521 -0.43 34.79 -9.17
C ASN A 521 0.60 33.63 -9.20
N ASP A 522 0.39 32.57 -8.42
CA ASP A 522 1.23 31.37 -8.50
C ASP A 522 1.10 30.71 -9.88
N GLU A 523 2.23 30.43 -10.52
CA GLU A 523 2.29 29.78 -11.85
C GLU A 523 2.63 28.28 -11.75
N ASP A 524 3.21 27.83 -10.63
CA ASP A 524 3.79 26.48 -10.49
C ASP A 524 2.83 25.46 -9.85
N GLY A 525 1.76 25.92 -9.20
CA GLY A 525 0.86 25.07 -8.40
C GLY A 525 1.52 24.63 -7.10
N ARG A 526 2.47 25.41 -6.59
CA ARG A 526 3.32 25.08 -5.46
C ARG A 526 3.55 26.30 -4.59
N MET A 527 3.31 26.19 -3.29
CA MET A 527 3.42 27.34 -2.40
C MET A 527 3.92 26.97 -1.01
N GLN A 528 4.72 27.84 -0.43
CA GLN A 528 5.08 27.75 1.00
C GLN A 528 3.87 28.15 1.86
N VAL A 529 3.72 27.51 3.01
CA VAL A 529 2.53 27.69 3.86
C VAL A 529 2.49 29.09 4.47
N ASP A 530 3.64 29.65 4.86
CA ASP A 530 3.75 31.02 5.35
C ASP A 530 3.18 32.04 4.37
N HIS A 531 3.50 31.88 3.08
CA HIS A 531 3.00 32.71 1.99
C HIS A 531 1.51 32.48 1.71
N PHE A 532 1.05 31.24 1.82
CA PHE A 532 -0.36 30.90 1.67
C PHE A 532 -1.21 31.55 2.78
N CYS A 533 -0.70 31.53 4.02
CA CYS A 533 -1.35 32.07 5.21
C CYS A 533 -1.15 33.58 5.40
N LYS A 534 -0.35 34.24 4.54
CA LYS A 534 -0.06 35.69 4.59
C LYS A 534 -1.27 36.52 4.14
N GLY A 535 -2.26 36.62 5.02
CA GLY A 535 -3.52 37.34 4.81
C GLY A 535 -4.49 36.59 3.89
N GLU A 536 -5.78 36.90 4.03
CA GLU A 536 -6.85 36.43 3.12
C GLU A 536 -6.94 34.90 2.94
N ALA A 537 -6.60 34.14 3.99
CA ALA A 537 -6.87 32.71 4.07
C ALA A 537 -8.25 32.48 4.70
N TYR A 538 -9.03 31.58 4.10
CA TYR A 538 -10.41 31.29 4.49
C TYR A 538 -10.58 29.79 4.69
N ILE A 539 -11.20 29.42 5.80
CA ILE A 539 -11.79 28.09 5.97
C ILE A 539 -13.17 28.13 5.31
N VAL A 540 -13.47 27.18 4.44
CA VAL A 540 -14.71 27.13 3.67
C VAL A 540 -15.44 25.82 3.95
N LYS A 541 -16.77 25.90 4.11
CA LYS A 541 -17.67 24.75 4.21
C LYS A 541 -18.66 24.76 3.03
N LEU A 542 -18.69 23.67 2.28
CA LEU A 542 -19.66 23.44 1.20
C LEU A 542 -20.58 22.27 1.54
N LYS A 543 -21.83 22.31 1.10
CA LYS A 543 -22.69 21.11 1.05
C LYS A 543 -22.10 20.11 0.06
N LEU A 544 -21.92 18.86 0.46
CA LEU A 544 -21.36 17.81 -0.39
C LEU A 544 -22.20 17.58 -1.65
N ASP A 545 -23.53 17.64 -1.54
CA ASP A 545 -24.43 17.25 -2.63
C ASP A 545 -24.59 18.35 -3.70
N THR A 546 -24.48 19.63 -3.31
CA THR A 546 -24.75 20.78 -4.20
C THR A 546 -23.53 21.65 -4.48
N GLY A 547 -22.48 21.57 -3.66
CA GLY A 547 -21.34 22.50 -3.70
C GLY A 547 -21.69 23.92 -3.22
N GLU A 548 -22.91 24.14 -2.71
CA GLU A 548 -23.34 25.41 -2.17
C GLU A 548 -22.52 25.76 -0.92
N LYS A 549 -22.01 26.98 -0.87
CA LYS A 549 -21.26 27.49 0.28
C LYS A 549 -22.19 27.73 1.45
N VAL A 550 -21.94 27.04 2.56
CA VAL A 550 -22.66 27.23 3.83
C VAL A 550 -22.07 28.40 4.60
N TRP A 551 -20.75 28.41 4.76
CA TRP A 551 -20.02 29.52 5.35
C TRP A 551 -18.57 29.55 4.87
N GLU A 552 -17.95 30.72 5.03
CA GLU A 552 -16.51 30.90 5.00
C GLU A 552 -16.09 31.78 6.18
N LYS A 553 -14.89 31.54 6.72
CA LYS A 553 -14.32 32.33 7.81
C LYS A 553 -12.87 32.65 7.51
N GLY A 554 -12.55 33.94 7.47
CA GLY A 554 -11.17 34.41 7.36
C GLY A 554 -10.39 34.07 8.63
N PHE A 555 -9.18 33.54 8.47
CA PHE A 555 -8.32 33.22 9.60
C PHE A 555 -6.84 33.37 9.25
N HIS A 556 -6.04 33.87 10.19
CA HIS A 556 -4.59 33.98 10.03
C HIS A 556 -3.89 32.87 10.82
N PHE A 557 -3.46 31.83 10.12
CA PHE A 557 -2.70 30.74 10.72
C PHE A 557 -1.21 31.09 10.83
N PRO A 558 -0.53 30.68 11.91
CA PRO A 558 0.90 30.96 12.11
C PRO A 558 1.81 29.95 11.39
N PHE A 559 1.29 29.17 10.43
CA PHE A 559 2.00 27.99 9.91
C PHE A 559 3.01 28.34 8.83
N ASP A 560 4.17 27.67 8.89
CA ASP A 560 5.29 27.85 7.97
C ASP A 560 5.54 26.61 7.10
N GLN A 561 5.43 25.42 7.70
CA GLN A 561 6.01 24.19 7.11
C GLN A 561 4.98 23.23 6.52
N ILE A 562 3.87 23.02 7.22
CA ILE A 562 2.82 22.08 6.85
C ILE A 562 1.46 22.61 7.31
N MET A 563 0.40 22.20 6.60
CA MET A 563 -0.97 22.47 6.99
C MET A 563 -1.88 21.32 6.56
N PHE A 564 -2.70 20.84 7.49
CA PHE A 564 -3.71 19.81 7.29
C PHE A 564 -5.04 20.26 7.86
N LEU A 565 -6.11 19.61 7.42
CA LEU A 565 -7.44 19.76 7.99
C LEU A 565 -8.08 18.38 8.13
N SER A 566 -8.64 18.15 9.31
CA SER A 566 -9.42 16.96 9.62
C SER A 566 -10.82 17.35 10.09
N TYR A 567 -11.76 16.43 9.95
CA TYR A 567 -13.11 16.54 10.50
C TYR A 567 -13.37 15.40 11.47
N ALA A 568 -13.91 15.69 12.65
CA ALA A 568 -14.38 14.68 13.59
C ALA A 568 -15.38 15.31 14.57
N ASP A 569 -16.44 14.59 14.89
CA ASP A 569 -17.49 14.96 15.85
C ASP A 569 -17.82 16.48 15.88
N ASN A 570 -18.30 16.96 14.72
CA ASN A 570 -18.72 18.34 14.53
C ASN A 570 -17.61 19.40 14.75
N LYS A 571 -16.34 18.99 14.73
CA LYS A 571 -15.17 19.86 14.75
C LYS A 571 -14.44 19.80 13.41
N VAL A 572 -14.07 20.98 12.93
CA VAL A 572 -13.08 21.16 11.88
C VAL A 572 -11.77 21.48 12.56
N LEU A 573 -10.81 20.55 12.51
CA LEU A 573 -9.50 20.69 13.13
C LEU A 573 -8.47 21.06 12.06
N VAL A 574 -7.93 22.27 12.14
CA VAL A 574 -6.80 22.69 11.31
C VAL A 574 -5.52 22.53 12.11
N THR A 575 -4.58 21.77 11.55
CA THR A 575 -3.27 21.52 12.16
C THR A 575 -2.15 21.99 11.26
N GLY A 576 -1.04 22.40 11.85
CA GLY A 576 0.12 22.82 11.10
C GLY A 576 1.32 23.06 12.00
N SER A 577 2.43 23.44 11.40
CA SER A 577 3.70 23.62 12.12
C SER A 577 4.44 24.88 11.70
N TYR A 578 5.24 25.40 12.63
CA TYR A 578 6.01 26.63 12.48
C TYR A 578 7.19 26.67 13.43
N ASN A 579 8.12 27.59 13.21
CA ASN A 579 9.32 27.68 14.02
C ASN A 579 9.18 28.67 15.18
N LYS A 580 9.59 28.28 16.38
CA LYS A 580 9.78 29.17 17.54
C LYS A 580 11.20 29.02 18.07
N GLY A 581 12.07 29.99 17.79
CA GLY A 581 13.49 29.88 18.09
C GLY A 581 14.14 28.71 17.33
N LYS A 582 14.79 27.80 18.06
CA LYS A 582 15.45 26.61 17.50
C LYS A 582 14.54 25.38 17.37
N HIS A 583 13.25 25.52 17.66
CA HIS A 583 12.35 24.38 17.71
C HIS A 583 11.10 24.56 16.86
N VAL A 584 10.68 23.47 16.22
CA VAL A 584 9.37 23.36 15.57
C VAL A 584 8.28 23.29 16.65
N HIS A 585 7.21 24.04 16.45
CA HIS A 585 5.98 23.99 17.21
C HIS A 585 4.85 23.47 16.33
N TYR A 586 3.91 22.74 16.95
CA TYR A 586 2.66 22.35 16.33
C TYR A 586 1.52 23.22 16.85
N GLY A 587 0.63 23.61 15.95
CA GLY A 587 -0.60 24.31 16.27
C GLY A 587 -1.82 23.46 15.96
N LEU A 588 -2.78 23.48 16.88
CA LEU A 588 -4.10 22.84 16.75
C LEU A 588 -5.16 23.93 16.86
N PHE A 589 -6.03 24.06 15.86
CA PHE A 589 -7.09 25.07 15.82
C PHE A 589 -8.41 24.38 15.51
N ALA A 590 -9.31 24.32 16.48
CA ALA A 590 -10.61 23.69 16.31
C ALA A 590 -11.71 24.72 16.10
N PHE A 591 -12.54 24.47 15.10
CA PHE A 591 -13.69 25.29 14.73
C PHE A 591 -14.95 24.44 14.81
N GLN A 592 -16.03 25.04 15.27
CA GLN A 592 -17.35 24.41 15.25
C GLN A 592 -17.85 24.31 13.81
N SER A 593 -18.24 23.12 13.36
CA SER A 593 -18.62 22.91 11.98
C SER A 593 -19.90 23.66 11.58
N GLU A 594 -20.88 23.85 12.47
CA GLU A 594 -22.11 24.57 12.09
C GLU A 594 -21.85 26.04 11.80
N THR A 595 -21.02 26.70 12.59
CA THR A 595 -20.90 28.16 12.60
C THR A 595 -19.57 28.67 12.02
N GLY A 596 -18.55 27.81 11.93
CA GLY A 596 -17.17 28.20 11.65
C GLY A 596 -16.50 28.99 12.77
N LYS A 597 -17.13 29.14 13.94
CA LYS A 597 -16.55 29.84 15.09
C LYS A 597 -15.43 28.99 15.69
N MET A 598 -14.28 29.60 15.94
CA MET A 598 -13.20 28.93 16.68
C MET A 598 -13.67 28.60 18.10
N LYS A 599 -13.45 27.36 18.52
CA LYS A 599 -13.72 26.89 19.88
C LYS A 599 -12.51 27.04 20.77
N TRP A 600 -11.37 26.55 20.30
CA TRP A 600 -10.12 26.57 21.05
C TRP A 600 -8.93 26.52 20.09
N LYS A 601 -7.76 26.86 20.61
CA LYS A 601 -6.47 26.72 19.92
C LYS A 601 -5.38 26.33 20.90
N ASN A 602 -4.42 25.55 20.42
CA ASN A 602 -3.21 25.19 21.17
C ASN A 602 -1.96 25.39 20.33
N SER A 603 -0.85 25.63 21.03
CA SER A 603 0.50 25.61 20.48
C SER A 603 1.42 24.91 21.46
N PHE A 604 2.22 23.97 20.97
CA PHE A 604 3.18 23.23 21.79
C PHE A 604 4.42 22.88 21.00
N ARG A 605 5.52 22.63 21.71
CA ARG A 605 6.79 22.25 21.11
C ARG A 605 6.69 20.83 20.55
N GLY A 606 7.00 20.66 19.27
CA GLY A 606 7.19 19.36 18.66
C GLY A 606 8.47 18.70 19.15
N GLY A 607 8.47 17.37 19.27
CA GLY A 607 9.67 16.62 19.62
C GLY A 607 10.63 16.45 18.44
N ASP A 608 11.83 15.94 18.72
CA ASP A 608 12.74 15.48 17.68
C ASP A 608 12.24 14.17 17.03
N THR A 609 13.04 13.57 16.16
CA THR A 609 12.79 12.22 15.60
C THR A 609 12.56 11.06 16.58
N ARG A 610 12.84 11.23 17.88
CA ARG A 610 12.52 10.28 18.96
C ARG A 610 11.32 10.74 19.79
N TRP A 611 10.81 11.93 19.45
CA TRP A 611 9.81 12.73 20.13
C TRP A 611 10.23 13.15 21.54
N GLN A 612 11.48 13.59 21.67
CA GLN A 612 12.03 14.14 22.90
C GLN A 612 12.07 15.67 22.83
N THR A 613 11.63 16.35 23.89
CA THR A 613 11.50 17.83 23.94
C THR A 613 12.57 18.51 24.81
N ASP A 614 13.44 17.78 25.49
CA ASP A 614 14.37 18.26 26.52
C ASP A 614 15.85 18.32 26.06
N LYS A 615 16.23 17.61 25.00
CA LYS A 615 17.65 17.37 24.64
C LYS A 615 18.44 18.50 23.98
N GLY A 616 17.99 19.75 24.03
CA GLY A 616 18.71 20.92 23.49
C GLY A 616 18.97 20.93 21.96
N LYS A 617 18.70 19.85 21.23
CA LYS A 617 18.88 19.74 19.77
C LYS A 617 17.85 20.59 19.04
N ALA A 618 18.30 21.38 18.07
CA ALA A 618 17.40 22.13 17.19
C ALA A 618 16.53 21.16 16.38
N THR A 619 15.24 21.47 16.26
CA THR A 619 14.30 20.69 15.42
C THR A 619 13.88 21.45 14.17
N THR A 620 14.25 22.73 14.06
CA THR A 620 14.17 23.51 12.82
C THR A 620 15.16 22.98 11.79
N GLY A 621 14.82 23.04 10.50
CA GLY A 621 15.63 22.47 9.42
C GLY A 621 15.78 20.94 9.49
N GLY A 622 15.00 20.28 10.35
CA GLY A 622 14.93 18.82 10.49
C GLY A 622 14.66 18.08 9.18
N GLU A 623 15.25 16.90 9.07
CA GLU A 623 15.23 16.08 7.85
C GLU A 623 14.30 14.85 8.00
N HIS A 624 13.72 14.65 9.19
CA HIS A 624 13.21 13.35 9.61
C HIS A 624 11.86 13.44 10.31
N GLY A 625 10.97 14.31 9.83
CA GLY A 625 9.56 14.31 10.21
C GLY A 625 9.13 15.46 11.11
N GLU A 626 10.07 16.19 11.70
CA GLU A 626 9.80 17.20 12.72
C GLU A 626 8.81 18.27 12.23
N GLN A 627 8.80 18.60 10.95
CA GLN A 627 7.94 19.66 10.41
C GLN A 627 6.57 19.19 9.91
N TRP A 628 6.35 17.90 9.62
CA TRP A 628 5.19 17.47 8.81
C TRP A 628 4.35 16.36 9.46
N GLN A 629 4.14 16.41 10.78
CA GLN A 629 3.27 15.44 11.45
C GLN A 629 1.78 15.72 11.18
N HIS A 630 1.04 14.64 10.97
CA HIS A 630 -0.42 14.63 10.84
C HIS A 630 -1.01 14.00 12.11
N PRO A 631 -2.10 14.53 12.70
CA PRO A 631 -2.71 13.96 13.89
C PRO A 631 -3.39 12.60 13.62
N VAL A 632 -3.60 11.82 14.68
CA VAL A 632 -4.55 10.69 14.68
C VAL A 632 -5.70 11.04 15.60
N ILE A 633 -6.93 10.88 15.14
CA ILE A 633 -8.14 11.14 15.93
C ILE A 633 -8.81 9.82 16.28
N ILE A 634 -8.94 9.52 17.57
CA ILE A 634 -9.57 8.30 18.10
C ILE A 634 -10.60 8.72 19.15
N GLY A 635 -11.88 8.47 18.87
CA GLY A 635 -12.97 9.03 19.68
C GLY A 635 -12.84 10.55 19.82
N ASP A 636 -12.83 11.02 21.06
CA ASP A 636 -12.69 12.44 21.41
C ASP A 636 -11.24 12.89 21.63
N THR A 637 -10.25 12.08 21.26
CA THR A 637 -8.83 12.38 21.51
C THR A 637 -8.05 12.59 20.22
N ILE A 638 -7.29 13.69 20.19
CA ILE A 638 -6.33 14.03 19.14
C ILE A 638 -4.95 13.63 19.65
N TYR A 639 -4.28 12.73 18.93
CA TYR A 639 -2.88 12.38 19.17
C TYR A 639 -2.00 13.09 18.15
N LEU A 640 -1.14 14.00 18.63
CA LEU A 640 -0.12 14.66 17.81
C LEU A 640 1.18 14.74 18.62
N PRO A 641 2.19 13.90 18.30
CA PRO A 641 3.37 13.74 19.13
C PRO A 641 4.02 15.07 19.58
N PRO A 642 4.46 15.15 20.85
CA PRO A 642 4.47 14.05 21.82
C PRO A 642 3.20 13.92 22.67
N TYR A 643 2.14 14.70 22.44
CA TYR A 643 1.01 14.79 23.38
C TYR A 643 -0.31 14.33 22.76
N ASP A 644 -1.31 14.16 23.64
CA ASP A 644 -2.71 14.08 23.30
C ASP A 644 -3.49 15.32 23.76
N PHE A 645 -4.63 15.56 23.12
CA PHE A 645 -5.53 16.66 23.42
C PHE A 645 -6.99 16.21 23.24
N ASN A 646 -7.88 16.71 24.08
CA ASN A 646 -9.32 16.53 23.89
C ASN A 646 -9.80 17.33 22.66
N LEU A 647 -10.55 16.69 21.77
CA LEU A 647 -11.10 17.25 20.52
C LEU A 647 -12.09 18.39 20.76
N HIS A 648 -12.83 18.35 21.87
CA HIS A 648 -13.89 19.30 22.17
C HIS A 648 -13.42 20.51 22.96
N THR A 649 -12.52 20.30 23.93
CA THR A 649 -12.04 21.36 24.84
C THR A 649 -10.66 21.89 24.46
N GLY A 650 -9.85 21.09 23.77
CA GLY A 650 -8.44 21.39 23.54
C GLY A 650 -7.57 21.18 24.79
N GLU A 651 -8.11 20.65 25.88
CA GLU A 651 -7.30 20.36 27.06
C GLU A 651 -6.28 19.28 26.73
N LYS A 652 -5.04 19.54 27.12
CA LYS A 652 -3.94 18.58 26.95
C LYS A 652 -4.16 17.42 27.91
N GLY A 653 -4.08 16.20 27.40
CA GLY A 653 -4.15 14.99 28.23
C GLY A 653 -2.83 14.65 28.92
N THR A 654 -2.81 13.45 29.47
CA THR A 654 -1.71 12.83 30.21
C THR A 654 -0.77 12.02 29.31
N TYR A 655 -1.21 11.66 28.10
CA TYR A 655 -0.44 10.81 27.20
C TYR A 655 0.88 11.49 26.79
N TYR A 656 1.96 10.71 26.84
CA TYR A 656 3.26 11.16 26.35
C TYR A 656 3.87 10.14 25.39
N PHE A 657 3.88 10.48 24.10
CA PHE A 657 4.43 9.65 23.05
C PHE A 657 5.96 9.69 23.06
N THR A 658 6.59 8.54 23.25
CA THR A 658 7.99 8.34 22.87
C THR A 658 8.06 7.38 21.70
N ARG A 659 8.87 7.67 20.68
CA ARG A 659 8.87 6.81 19.47
C ARG A 659 9.49 5.44 19.70
N GLY A 660 10.24 5.23 20.79
CA GLY A 660 10.94 3.97 21.00
C GLY A 660 12.08 3.71 20.01
N GLY A 661 12.75 4.77 19.59
CA GLY A 661 13.82 4.76 18.59
C GLY A 661 13.70 5.94 17.64
N HIS A 662 14.44 5.90 16.53
CA HIS A 662 14.50 6.98 15.56
C HIS A 662 13.57 6.74 14.37
N GLY A 663 12.67 7.68 14.05
CA GLY A 663 11.77 7.49 12.91
C GLY A 663 11.11 8.77 12.37
N CYS A 664 10.82 8.71 11.07
CA CYS A 664 10.29 9.78 10.21
C CYS A 664 8.81 9.61 9.83
N GLY A 665 8.23 8.42 10.08
CA GLY A 665 6.92 8.04 9.56
C GLY A 665 5.76 8.67 10.34
N GLY A 666 4.70 9.06 9.61
CA GLY A 666 3.44 9.49 10.21
C GLY A 666 2.79 8.37 11.03
N LEU A 667 1.88 8.76 11.91
CA LEU A 667 1.14 7.83 12.75
C LEU A 667 -0.08 7.26 12.01
N SER A 668 -0.53 6.10 12.46
CA SER A 668 -1.83 5.53 12.13
C SER A 668 -2.49 4.97 13.38
N GLY A 669 -3.82 4.93 13.41
CA GLY A 669 -4.61 4.46 14.55
C GLY A 669 -5.60 3.37 14.20
N SER A 670 -5.90 2.55 15.20
CA SER A 670 -7.13 1.76 15.29
C SER A 670 -7.99 2.33 16.45
N ALA A 671 -9.15 1.74 16.75
CA ALA A 671 -9.96 2.18 17.89
C ALA A 671 -9.22 2.09 19.24
N ASN A 672 -8.17 1.26 19.34
CA ASN A 672 -7.56 0.87 20.61
C ASN A 672 -6.05 1.11 20.69
N TYR A 673 -5.38 1.36 19.56
CA TYR A 673 -3.93 1.46 19.52
C TYR A 673 -3.48 2.50 18.48
N MET A 674 -2.33 3.10 18.77
CA MET A 674 -1.55 3.83 17.77
C MET A 674 -0.44 2.96 17.20
N PHE A 675 0.00 3.31 16.00
CA PHE A 675 1.07 2.63 15.28
C PHE A 675 2.04 3.64 14.73
N ALA A 676 3.33 3.35 14.89
CA ALA A 676 4.38 4.21 14.41
C ALA A 676 5.63 3.42 14.07
N ARG A 677 6.51 4.07 13.30
CA ARG A 677 7.88 3.61 13.12
C ARG A 677 8.77 4.14 14.25
N GLY A 678 9.28 3.28 15.12
CA GLY A 678 10.44 3.55 15.97
C GLY A 678 11.73 3.03 15.34
N SER A 679 12.57 2.36 16.13
CA SER A 679 13.64 1.50 15.60
C SER A 679 13.09 0.37 14.70
N ASN A 680 11.86 -0.04 14.96
CA ASN A 680 11.08 -1.05 14.25
C ASN A 680 9.61 -0.58 14.13
N PRO A 681 8.72 -1.28 13.39
CA PRO A 681 7.29 -1.02 13.54
C PRO A 681 6.84 -1.34 14.97
N ARG A 682 6.09 -0.42 15.59
CA ARG A 682 5.62 -0.56 16.96
C ARG A 682 4.12 -0.33 17.07
N ILE A 683 3.51 -0.97 18.07
CA ILE A 683 2.15 -0.78 18.53
C ILE A 683 2.19 -0.08 19.91
N TYR A 684 1.34 0.92 20.11
CA TYR A 684 1.30 1.74 21.32
C TYR A 684 -0.07 1.61 21.96
N GLN A 685 -0.10 1.28 23.25
CA GLN A 685 -1.33 1.36 24.00
C GLN A 685 -1.71 2.84 24.22
N LEU A 686 -3.01 3.08 24.36
CA LEU A 686 -3.56 4.41 24.66
C LEU A 686 -3.78 4.51 26.17
N THR A 687 -2.69 4.57 26.94
CA THR A 687 -2.69 4.63 28.41
C THR A 687 -2.12 5.96 28.90
N ASP A 688 -2.33 6.28 30.19
CA ASP A 688 -1.84 7.53 30.79
C ASP A 688 -0.30 7.58 31.00
N GLU A 689 0.41 6.47 30.75
CA GLU A 689 1.86 6.37 30.98
C GLU A 689 2.68 6.63 29.71
N ALA A 690 3.86 7.23 29.88
CA ALA A 690 4.81 7.44 28.79
C ALA A 690 5.35 6.10 28.29
N GLU A 691 4.81 5.59 27.17
CA GLU A 691 5.22 4.32 26.59
C GLU A 691 6.08 4.52 25.32
N SER A 692 7.03 3.59 25.11
CA SER A 692 7.86 3.53 23.90
C SER A 692 7.24 2.68 22.78
N GLY A 693 6.18 1.95 23.09
CA GLY A 693 5.47 1.01 22.23
C GLY A 693 6.15 -0.35 22.18
N ALA A 694 5.37 -1.42 22.02
CA ALA A 694 5.90 -2.76 21.82
C ALA A 694 6.28 -2.95 20.33
N PRO A 695 7.46 -3.54 20.01
CA PRO A 695 7.78 -3.84 18.62
C PRO A 695 6.88 -4.96 18.09
N LEU A 696 6.24 -4.74 16.93
CA LEU A 696 5.48 -5.79 16.23
C LEU A 696 6.42 -6.87 15.66
N THR A 697 7.63 -6.46 15.28
CA THR A 697 8.68 -7.32 14.73
C THR A 697 10.01 -6.56 14.77
N LYS A 698 11.13 -7.28 14.72
CA LYS A 698 12.48 -6.69 14.74
C LYS A 698 13.21 -6.76 13.39
N VAL A 699 12.62 -7.40 12.38
CA VAL A 699 13.33 -7.79 11.14
C VAL A 699 12.90 -7.04 9.87
N ASN A 700 11.78 -6.31 9.90
CA ASN A 700 11.33 -5.47 8.79
C ASN A 700 11.34 -3.98 9.16
N ARG A 701 11.20 -3.13 8.13
CA ARG A 701 11.22 -1.67 8.28
C ARG A 701 10.07 -1.02 7.50
N PRO A 702 9.21 -0.22 8.15
CA PRO A 702 8.10 0.47 7.48
C PRO A 702 8.58 1.78 6.83
N GLY A 703 7.70 2.38 6.02
CA GLY A 703 7.96 3.58 5.24
C GLY A 703 8.25 4.84 6.08
N CYS A 704 8.68 5.93 5.42
CA CYS A 704 8.86 7.25 6.06
C CYS A 704 7.59 8.13 6.02
N TRP A 705 6.42 7.54 5.78
CA TRP A 705 5.11 8.19 5.95
C TRP A 705 4.13 7.20 6.60
N ILE A 706 2.87 7.15 6.18
CA ILE A 706 1.88 6.17 6.65
C ILE A 706 2.04 4.87 5.87
N ASN A 707 2.45 3.79 6.55
CA ASN A 707 2.67 2.48 5.95
C ASN A 707 2.19 1.30 6.83
N ILE A 708 2.00 1.51 8.13
CA ILE A 708 1.38 0.52 9.02
C ILE A 708 -0.13 0.75 8.96
N ILE A 709 -0.89 -0.20 8.43
CA ILE A 709 -2.32 -0.09 8.18
C ILE A 709 -3.07 -1.06 9.13
N PRO A 710 -3.62 -0.58 10.24
CA PRO A 710 -4.47 -1.38 11.13
C PRO A 710 -5.91 -1.41 10.61
N ALA A 711 -6.32 -2.44 9.85
CA ALA A 711 -7.67 -2.55 9.32
C ALA A 711 -8.02 -4.01 9.01
N GLY A 712 -9.31 -4.36 8.97
CA GLY A 712 -9.75 -5.74 8.72
C GLY A 712 -9.49 -6.71 9.86
N GLY A 713 -9.31 -6.26 11.10
CA GLY A 713 -8.82 -7.08 12.20
C GLY A 713 -7.36 -7.52 12.01
N LEU A 714 -6.60 -6.80 11.18
CA LEU A 714 -5.20 -7.06 10.86
C LEU A 714 -4.36 -5.81 11.07
N VAL A 715 -3.05 -5.99 11.27
CA VAL A 715 -2.06 -4.92 11.11
C VAL A 715 -1.19 -5.27 9.92
N MET A 716 -1.32 -4.50 8.84
CA MET A 716 -0.61 -4.75 7.58
C MET A 716 0.53 -3.75 7.41
N ILE A 717 1.71 -4.24 7.04
CA ILE A 717 2.90 -3.44 6.76
C ILE A 717 3.39 -3.83 5.36
N PRO A 718 2.80 -3.25 4.29
CA PRO A 718 3.28 -3.46 2.93
C PRO A 718 4.75 -3.07 2.78
N GLU A 719 5.45 -3.81 1.95
CA GLU A 719 6.85 -3.54 1.61
C GLU A 719 7.04 -2.08 1.20
N SER A 720 8.05 -1.42 1.76
CA SER A 720 8.39 -0.01 1.50
C SER A 720 9.91 0.25 1.55
N SER A 721 10.71 -0.79 1.78
CA SER A 721 12.16 -0.70 1.94
C SER A 721 12.92 -0.68 0.61
N SER A 722 12.24 -0.49 -0.53
CA SER A 722 12.90 -0.39 -1.83
C SER A 722 14.00 0.69 -1.82
N GLY A 723 15.22 0.27 -2.16
CA GLY A 723 16.43 1.10 -2.07
C GLY A 723 17.09 1.22 -0.69
N CYS A 724 16.69 0.44 0.34
CA CYS A 724 17.49 0.28 1.58
C CYS A 724 18.63 -0.72 1.33
N THR A 725 19.82 -0.42 1.86
CA THR A 725 20.92 -1.36 2.07
C THR A 725 21.09 -1.73 3.55
N CYS A 726 20.01 -1.56 4.33
CA CYS A 726 20.04 -1.52 5.78
C CYS A 726 20.08 -2.92 6.44
N ASN A 727 20.46 -3.00 7.71
CA ASN A 727 20.54 -4.22 8.54
C ASN A 727 19.20 -4.96 8.80
N TYR A 728 18.13 -4.66 8.05
CA TYR A 728 16.85 -5.35 8.15
C TYR A 728 16.76 -6.37 7.02
N PRO A 729 17.01 -7.67 7.27
CA PRO A 729 17.29 -8.64 6.22
C PRO A 729 16.07 -8.98 5.36
N ILE A 730 14.85 -8.68 5.81
CA ILE A 730 13.61 -9.09 5.14
C ILE A 730 12.92 -7.87 4.51
N GLN A 731 13.08 -7.74 3.19
CA GLN A 731 12.43 -6.73 2.35
C GLN A 731 11.15 -7.33 1.76
N THR A 732 10.09 -7.39 2.56
CA THR A 732 8.81 -7.98 2.16
C THR A 732 7.65 -7.41 2.99
N SER A 733 6.43 -7.68 2.55
CA SER A 733 5.24 -7.26 3.30
C SER A 733 5.03 -8.16 4.51
N PHE A 734 4.63 -7.60 5.65
CA PHE A 734 4.26 -8.34 6.86
C PHE A 734 2.82 -8.05 7.22
N VAL A 735 2.08 -9.07 7.63
CA VAL A 735 0.73 -8.92 8.17
C VAL A 735 0.62 -9.66 9.49
N PHE A 736 -0.04 -9.02 10.46
CA PHE A 736 -0.25 -9.54 11.80
C PHE A 736 -1.75 -9.66 12.08
N VAL A 737 -2.10 -10.65 12.89
CA VAL A 737 -3.44 -10.91 13.41
C VAL A 737 -3.37 -10.93 14.95
N PRO A 738 -4.44 -10.56 15.69
CA PRO A 738 -4.50 -10.79 17.13
C PRO A 738 -4.22 -12.26 17.48
N LYS A 739 -3.39 -12.48 18.49
CA LYS A 739 -3.20 -13.80 19.09
C LYS A 739 -4.42 -14.09 19.95
N LYS A 740 -5.06 -15.24 19.74
CA LYS A 740 -6.11 -15.71 20.64
C LYS A 740 -5.49 -16.08 21.98
N GLU A 741 -6.14 -15.70 23.08
CA GLU A 741 -5.84 -16.29 24.38
C GLU A 741 -6.21 -17.77 24.29
N ASN A 742 -5.24 -18.63 24.61
CA ASN A 742 -5.40 -20.09 24.55
C ASN A 742 -6.20 -20.58 25.74
#